data_AF-A0AA41Q9X9-F1
#
_entry.id   AF-A0AA41Q9X9-F1
#
_cell.length_a   1.000
_cell.length_b   1.000
_cell.length_c   1.000
_cell.angle_alpha   90.00
_cell.angle_beta   90.00
_cell.angle_gamma   90.00
#
_symmetry.space_group_name_H-M   'P 1'
#
loop_
_entity.id
_entity.type
_entity.pdbx_description
1 polymer ?
#
loop_
_entity_poly.entity_id
_entity_poly.type
_entity_poly.pdbx_seq_one_letter_code
_entity_poly.pdbx_strand_id
1 'polypeptide(L)'
;MTRADQELAAFLAYASAEDTAATLPRLSTATRLGLLRYGGTPSPALAAWATGHGTPDEHAALARNSAAGRDTLARLAAVADGPAQALVYVHPQTTAGLRRTMLDADPLPAALRDLVLGTPRSRRVLGPALSCRHPELAAHARAHIRGPGGSTPAETPRELYEWLSRTSGDSARSRRRARGRLAAFPVHTWGADAWAELTALHSAGLLDERACTALVELPECPLPTALALVRTRMPDGGTGYVVAAGLRAGTFTARELVRETPYAAHLLRTLETAERAYENEIRPHDLAEIHRELTDLAHRDIGAEPAVWRALLELLHDEFTGPLPELAAAARRLAETAPRVPRRPWPVPGESSSSPFAHLLRFADQAAVPGIVAALDPHDLAEFAHYEVPHGPTDAMTDAFLDRAGPALAELFLHRQWFRGNVLHQVVRRDDPDLNAALVTGRGIPAAAWIAIASGRPHTPGRSTPVPLAAGTAAALRDRVGDKIGNLRFAVRTRDPDLISEALHLADPGLSPGHQVIGCRRLLELGRADDVRALARPHGPLDPLLATRIRNTPAAADPAAPTDPATPTASTASTALAETLARTERDLLRHELAHGAHDQTGGLLDDEDLPWAEVAAAVRRAELPWQVAFALARRPDLPPDVAVAMLEHGAPDAYAAPTLAQSSRPAALTALRRLPAVPAVNAVGPLEESRAWPLHCVAEGLISAAELYAQGRPARSVLLLGRAFPDRLAGLRAILGAEISRHCAGSSDTWAVAAALLGGFPGTVPDLLGVAAAAAAPAAAGTGAAPVRPARPVGDGGT
;
A
#
# COMPACT_ATOMS: atom_id res chain seq x y z
N MET A 1 -25.86 -9.51 -2.33
CA MET A 1 -25.32 -8.14 -2.28
C MET A 1 -25.12 -7.71 -3.71
N THR A 2 -25.84 -6.69 -4.17
CA THR A 2 -25.60 -6.20 -5.54
C THR A 2 -24.41 -5.26 -5.49
N ARG A 3 -23.62 -5.24 -6.58
CA ARG A 3 -22.53 -4.28 -6.76
C ARG A 3 -23.03 -2.83 -6.64
N ALA A 4 -24.25 -2.57 -7.11
CA ALA A 4 -24.91 -1.26 -7.04
C ALA A 4 -25.10 -0.74 -5.60
N ASP A 5 -25.42 -1.62 -4.64
CA ASP A 5 -25.60 -1.22 -3.23
C ASP A 5 -24.28 -0.69 -2.62
N GLN A 6 -23.15 -1.30 -2.97
CA GLN A 6 -21.84 -0.85 -2.47
C GLN A 6 -21.43 0.50 -3.07
N GLU A 7 -21.71 0.68 -4.36
CA GLU A 7 -21.43 1.90 -5.11
C GLU A 7 -22.28 3.07 -4.58
N LEU A 8 -23.57 2.84 -4.35
CA LEU A 8 -24.45 3.84 -3.75
C LEU A 8 -24.07 4.16 -2.29
N ALA A 9 -23.64 3.18 -1.51
CA ALA A 9 -23.13 3.43 -0.16
C ALA A 9 -21.86 4.29 -0.18
N ALA A 10 -20.98 4.10 -1.17
CA ALA A 10 -19.80 4.96 -1.35
C ALA A 10 -20.18 6.39 -1.71
N PHE A 11 -21.18 6.55 -2.58
CA PHE A 11 -21.68 7.85 -3.00
C PHE A 11 -22.35 8.62 -1.83
N LEU A 12 -23.19 7.95 -1.04
CA LEU A 12 -23.83 8.53 0.14
C LEU A 12 -22.84 8.88 1.27
N ALA A 13 -21.63 8.32 1.28
CA ALA A 13 -20.61 8.69 2.26
C ALA A 13 -20.12 10.15 2.11
N TYR A 14 -20.36 10.76 0.95
CA TYR A 14 -20.04 12.16 0.67
C TYR A 14 -21.24 13.11 0.82
N ALA A 15 -22.44 12.56 0.98
CA ALA A 15 -23.65 13.35 1.17
C ALA A 15 -23.66 14.04 2.55
N SER A 16 -24.27 15.22 2.63
CA SER A 16 -24.60 15.80 3.93
C SER A 16 -25.63 14.95 4.67
N ALA A 17 -25.79 15.17 5.99
CA ALA A 17 -26.83 14.50 6.76
C ALA A 17 -28.25 14.83 6.23
N GLU A 18 -28.46 16.08 5.81
CA GLU A 18 -29.71 16.57 5.23
C GLU A 18 -30.01 15.89 3.89
N ASP A 19 -29.02 15.84 2.98
CA ASP A 19 -29.17 15.18 1.68
C ASP A 19 -29.42 13.68 1.82
N THR A 20 -28.73 13.03 2.75
CA THR A 20 -28.94 11.62 3.07
C THR A 20 -30.38 11.39 3.54
N ALA A 21 -30.88 12.23 4.44
CA ALA A 21 -32.24 12.14 4.97
C ALA A 21 -33.32 12.39 3.92
N ALA A 22 -33.08 13.30 2.97
CA ALA A 22 -33.99 13.59 1.86
C ALA A 22 -34.00 12.46 0.80
N THR A 23 -32.86 11.83 0.56
CA THR A 23 -32.65 10.84 -0.50
C THR A 23 -33.22 9.48 -0.14
N LEU A 24 -32.93 8.99 1.07
CA LEU A 24 -33.26 7.62 1.47
C LEU A 24 -34.75 7.28 1.30
N PRO A 25 -35.72 8.11 1.73
CA PRO A 25 -37.15 7.82 1.56
C PRO A 25 -37.59 7.54 0.12
N ARG A 26 -36.88 8.06 -0.90
CA ARG A 26 -37.19 7.87 -2.33
C ARG A 26 -36.60 6.61 -2.95
N LEU A 27 -35.61 6.00 -2.30
CA LEU A 27 -35.06 4.73 -2.75
C LEU A 27 -36.08 3.60 -2.52
N SER A 28 -36.00 2.55 -3.34
CA SER A 28 -36.80 1.35 -3.11
C SER A 28 -36.46 0.73 -1.75
N THR A 29 -37.44 0.12 -1.08
CA THR A 29 -37.21 -0.60 0.18
C THR A 29 -36.11 -1.64 0.03
N ALA A 30 -36.06 -2.37 -1.10
CA ALA A 30 -35.00 -3.35 -1.37
C ALA A 30 -33.60 -2.71 -1.37
N THR A 31 -33.44 -1.56 -2.01
CA THR A 31 -32.18 -0.80 -2.04
C THR A 31 -31.80 -0.31 -0.65
N ARG A 32 -32.75 0.26 0.12
CA ARG A 32 -32.46 0.71 1.49
C ARG A 32 -32.02 -0.43 2.40
N LEU A 33 -32.72 -1.57 2.35
CA LEU A 33 -32.34 -2.77 3.10
C LEU A 33 -30.97 -3.30 2.65
N GLY A 34 -30.68 -3.26 1.36
CA GLY A 34 -29.37 -3.61 0.78
C GLY A 34 -28.24 -2.72 1.29
N LEU A 35 -28.43 -1.40 1.26
CA LEU A 35 -27.49 -0.40 1.78
C LEU A 35 -27.22 -0.61 3.27
N LEU A 36 -28.28 -0.71 4.08
CA LEU A 36 -28.15 -0.83 5.52
C LEU A 36 -27.49 -2.14 5.94
N ARG A 37 -27.77 -3.25 5.24
CA ARG A 37 -27.24 -4.57 5.59
C ARG A 37 -25.86 -4.87 5.02
N TYR A 38 -25.57 -4.41 3.80
CA TYR A 38 -24.40 -4.85 3.02
C TYR A 38 -23.52 -3.71 2.49
N GLY A 39 -23.88 -2.44 2.70
CA GLY A 39 -23.14 -1.28 2.19
C GLY A 39 -21.76 -1.04 2.81
N GLY A 40 -21.24 -1.96 3.62
CA GLY A 40 -20.06 -1.78 4.46
C GLY A 40 -20.38 -0.99 5.73
N THR A 41 -19.38 -0.30 6.29
CA THR A 41 -19.58 0.58 7.46
C THR A 41 -20.55 1.70 7.10
N PRO A 42 -21.73 1.79 7.75
CA PRO A 42 -22.71 2.82 7.44
C PRO A 42 -22.16 4.20 7.80
N SER A 43 -22.37 5.20 6.95
CA SER A 43 -22.00 6.58 7.25
C SER A 43 -22.77 7.09 8.48
N PRO A 44 -22.23 8.04 9.26
CA PRO A 44 -22.94 8.61 10.40
C PRO A 44 -24.33 9.16 10.04
N ALA A 45 -24.47 9.76 8.85
CA ALA A 45 -25.73 10.25 8.32
C ALA A 45 -26.74 9.12 8.03
N LEU A 46 -26.30 8.05 7.34
CA LEU A 46 -27.14 6.89 7.04
C LEU A 46 -27.60 6.19 8.33
N ALA A 47 -26.68 6.01 9.27
CA ALA A 47 -26.98 5.45 10.58
C ALA A 47 -27.99 6.31 11.35
N ALA A 48 -27.78 7.63 11.41
CA ALA A 48 -28.67 8.55 12.09
C ALA A 48 -30.08 8.57 11.48
N TRP A 49 -30.18 8.62 10.15
CA TRP A 49 -31.47 8.54 9.45
C TRP A 49 -32.19 7.23 9.77
N ALA A 50 -31.51 6.10 9.62
CA ALA A 50 -32.11 4.79 9.85
C ALA A 50 -32.59 4.64 11.29
N THR A 51 -31.86 5.14 12.29
CA THR A 51 -32.28 5.08 13.69
C THR A 51 -33.41 6.05 14.04
N GLY A 52 -33.54 7.17 13.33
CA GLY A 52 -34.54 8.21 13.62
C GLY A 52 -35.85 8.06 12.85
N HIS A 53 -35.79 7.52 11.63
CA HIS A 53 -36.91 7.50 10.68
C HIS A 53 -37.11 6.14 10.00
N GLY A 54 -36.28 5.15 10.32
CA GLY A 54 -36.34 3.83 9.71
C GLY A 54 -37.59 3.06 10.08
N THR A 55 -38.01 2.19 9.17
CA THR A 55 -39.01 1.15 9.46
C THR A 55 -38.39 0.01 10.28
N PRO A 56 -39.20 -0.85 10.93
CA PRO A 56 -38.68 -1.98 11.68
C PRO A 56 -37.78 -2.93 10.87
N ASP A 57 -38.08 -3.13 9.58
CA ASP A 57 -37.25 -3.94 8.69
C ASP A 57 -35.88 -3.29 8.43
N GLU A 58 -35.82 -1.96 8.34
CA GLU A 58 -34.60 -1.18 8.14
C GLU A 58 -33.73 -1.15 9.40
N HIS A 59 -34.36 -1.00 10.58
CA HIS A 59 -33.67 -1.21 11.86
C HIS A 59 -33.08 -2.62 11.95
N ALA A 60 -33.85 -3.64 11.60
CA ALA A 60 -33.38 -5.02 11.59
C ALA A 60 -32.27 -5.26 10.55
N ALA A 61 -32.32 -4.60 9.38
CA ALA A 61 -31.26 -4.66 8.38
C ALA A 61 -29.96 -4.03 8.89
N LEU A 62 -30.04 -2.85 9.51
CA LEU A 62 -28.90 -2.17 10.12
C LEU A 62 -28.30 -2.97 11.28
N ALA A 63 -29.13 -3.57 12.15
CA ALA A 63 -28.69 -4.45 13.22
C ALA A 63 -27.96 -5.72 12.73
N ARG A 64 -28.24 -6.16 11.48
CA ARG A 64 -27.59 -7.32 10.85
C ARG A 64 -26.31 -6.97 10.09
N ASN A 65 -25.98 -5.68 9.95
CA ASN A 65 -24.77 -5.25 9.27
C ASN A 65 -23.55 -5.54 10.15
N SER A 66 -22.70 -6.47 9.70
CA SER A 66 -21.49 -6.87 10.43
C SER A 66 -20.47 -5.75 10.62
N ALA A 67 -20.54 -4.70 9.80
CA ALA A 67 -19.69 -3.51 9.87
C ALA A 67 -20.35 -2.34 10.62
N ALA A 68 -21.54 -2.51 11.20
CA ALA A 68 -22.13 -1.50 12.06
C ALA A 68 -21.25 -1.23 13.28
N GLY A 69 -20.82 0.02 13.44
CA GLY A 69 -20.03 0.48 14.57
C GLY A 69 -20.83 0.48 15.88
N ARG A 70 -20.11 0.56 17.01
CA ARG A 70 -20.70 0.56 18.36
C ARG A 70 -21.69 1.69 18.56
N ASP A 71 -21.38 2.90 18.09
CA ASP A 71 -22.27 4.07 18.20
C ASP A 71 -23.59 3.86 17.45
N THR A 72 -23.52 3.28 16.25
CA THR A 72 -24.71 2.93 15.46
C THR A 72 -25.58 1.91 16.20
N LEU A 73 -24.97 0.87 16.78
CA LEU A 73 -25.68 -0.14 17.55
C LEU A 73 -26.28 0.44 18.85
N ALA A 74 -25.59 1.36 19.52
CA ALA A 74 -26.08 2.03 20.71
C ALA A 74 -27.30 2.92 20.40
N ARG A 75 -27.25 3.69 19.30
CA ARG A 75 -28.42 4.45 18.82
C ARG A 75 -29.58 3.54 18.49
N LEU A 76 -29.32 2.42 17.82
CA LEU A 76 -30.35 1.45 17.44
C LEU A 76 -30.96 0.71 18.65
N ALA A 77 -30.16 0.46 19.69
CA ALA A 77 -30.66 -0.09 20.95
C ALA A 77 -31.64 0.85 21.68
N ALA A 78 -31.47 2.17 21.51
CA ALA A 78 -32.36 3.18 22.10
C ALA A 78 -33.69 3.34 21.34
N VAL A 79 -33.83 2.76 20.14
CA VAL A 79 -35.07 2.77 19.37
C VAL A 79 -36.08 1.81 19.98
N ALA A 80 -37.35 2.23 20.10
CA ALA A 80 -38.45 1.43 20.65
C ALA A 80 -38.96 0.33 19.70
N ASP A 81 -38.05 -0.47 19.16
CA ASP A 81 -38.31 -1.57 18.22
C ASP A 81 -37.73 -2.88 18.77
N GLY A 82 -38.60 -3.68 19.40
CA GLY A 82 -38.23 -4.91 20.09
C GLY A 82 -37.42 -5.90 19.24
N PRO A 83 -37.86 -6.26 18.03
CA PRO A 83 -37.09 -7.12 17.11
C PRO A 83 -35.69 -6.57 16.77
N ALA A 84 -35.56 -5.27 16.51
CA ALA A 84 -34.25 -4.67 16.22
C ALA A 84 -33.34 -4.68 17.46
N GLN A 85 -33.89 -4.36 18.64
CA GLN A 85 -33.16 -4.45 19.91
C GLN A 85 -32.68 -5.87 20.19
N ALA A 86 -33.50 -6.89 19.93
CA ALA A 86 -33.09 -8.30 20.04
C ALA A 86 -31.91 -8.62 19.11
N LEU A 87 -31.92 -8.13 17.86
CA LEU A 87 -30.82 -8.30 16.92
C LEU A 87 -29.54 -7.56 17.36
N VAL A 88 -29.66 -6.31 17.83
CA VAL A 88 -28.55 -5.56 18.42
C VAL A 88 -27.97 -6.31 19.61
N TYR A 89 -28.80 -6.88 20.48
CA TYR A 89 -28.36 -7.63 21.66
C TYR A 89 -27.45 -8.81 21.27
N VAL A 90 -27.78 -9.56 20.21
CA VAL A 90 -26.95 -10.69 19.73
C VAL A 90 -25.86 -10.29 18.74
N HIS A 91 -25.77 -9.01 18.38
CA HIS A 91 -24.78 -8.56 17.40
C HIS A 91 -23.34 -8.76 17.92
N PRO A 92 -22.37 -9.24 17.10
CA PRO A 92 -21.00 -9.48 17.53
C PRO A 92 -20.24 -8.27 18.07
N GLN A 93 -20.58 -7.07 17.58
CA GLN A 93 -19.93 -5.81 17.99
C GLN A 93 -20.59 -5.14 19.21
N THR A 94 -21.75 -5.63 19.65
CA THR A 94 -22.41 -5.09 20.86
C THR A 94 -21.59 -5.44 22.10
N THR A 95 -21.30 -4.44 22.93
CA THR A 95 -20.50 -4.58 24.15
C THR A 95 -21.32 -5.22 25.28
N ALA A 96 -20.66 -5.69 26.34
CA ALA A 96 -21.37 -6.18 27.52
C ALA A 96 -22.13 -5.05 28.22
N GLY A 97 -21.53 -3.86 28.33
CA GLY A 97 -22.17 -2.67 28.89
C GLY A 97 -23.48 -2.31 28.19
N LEU A 98 -23.48 -2.20 26.85
CA LEU A 98 -24.70 -1.90 26.09
C LEU A 98 -25.79 -2.97 26.30
N ARG A 99 -25.42 -4.25 26.36
CA ARG A 99 -26.38 -5.33 26.68
C ARG A 99 -27.01 -5.15 28.05
N ARG A 100 -26.24 -4.77 29.08
CA ARG A 100 -26.78 -4.50 30.43
C ARG A 100 -27.76 -3.34 30.38
N THR A 101 -27.38 -2.23 29.76
CA THR A 101 -28.27 -1.06 29.58
C THR A 101 -29.60 -1.44 28.92
N MET A 102 -29.58 -2.32 27.91
CA MET A 102 -30.80 -2.80 27.26
C MET A 102 -31.66 -3.68 28.17
N LEU A 103 -31.06 -4.51 29.01
CA LEU A 103 -31.79 -5.33 29.99
C LEU A 103 -32.34 -4.50 31.15
N ASP A 104 -31.69 -3.39 31.48
CA ASP A 104 -32.15 -2.49 32.54
C ASP A 104 -33.24 -1.50 32.05
N ALA A 105 -33.72 -1.62 30.82
CA ALA A 105 -34.86 -0.82 30.32
C ALA A 105 -36.17 -1.10 31.09
N ASP A 106 -36.97 -0.05 31.32
CA ASP A 106 -38.32 -0.11 31.93
C ASP A 106 -39.38 0.51 31.00
N PRO A 107 -40.37 -0.26 30.54
CA PRO A 107 -40.50 -1.72 30.64
C PRO A 107 -39.47 -2.45 29.76
N LEU A 108 -39.11 -3.68 30.12
CA LEU A 108 -38.24 -4.52 29.29
C LEU A 108 -38.98 -5.00 28.03
N PRO A 109 -38.44 -4.77 26.82
CA PRO A 109 -39.04 -5.22 25.55
C PRO A 109 -39.27 -6.74 25.54
N ALA A 110 -40.48 -7.17 25.16
CA ALA A 110 -40.86 -8.59 25.13
C ALA A 110 -39.93 -9.44 24.26
N ALA A 111 -39.60 -8.97 23.05
CA ALA A 111 -38.69 -9.68 22.15
C ALA A 111 -37.29 -9.91 22.75
N LEU A 112 -36.79 -8.97 23.57
CA LEU A 112 -35.51 -9.12 24.26
C LEU A 112 -35.62 -10.09 25.44
N ARG A 113 -36.71 -10.03 26.21
CA ARG A 113 -37.02 -10.97 27.28
C ARG A 113 -37.10 -12.40 26.76
N ASP A 114 -37.91 -12.61 25.72
CA ASP A 114 -38.11 -13.91 25.08
C ASP A 114 -36.81 -14.46 24.51
N LEU A 115 -35.98 -13.60 23.91
CA LEU A 115 -34.65 -13.97 23.41
C LEU A 115 -33.74 -14.49 24.54
N VAL A 116 -33.69 -13.80 25.68
CA VAL A 116 -32.83 -14.17 26.82
C VAL A 116 -33.34 -15.48 27.45
N LEU A 117 -34.63 -15.58 27.75
CA LEU A 117 -35.25 -16.79 28.31
C LEU A 117 -35.17 -17.98 27.35
N GLY A 118 -35.31 -17.74 26.05
CA GLY A 118 -35.20 -18.77 25.00
C GLY A 118 -33.77 -19.22 24.71
N THR A 119 -32.75 -18.56 25.26
CA THR A 119 -31.34 -18.89 25.01
C THR A 119 -30.77 -19.76 26.14
N PRO A 120 -30.44 -21.05 25.91
CA PRO A 120 -30.01 -21.93 26.98
C PRO A 120 -28.50 -21.96 27.24
N ARG A 121 -27.63 -21.54 26.31
CA ARG A 121 -26.16 -21.81 26.41
C ARG A 121 -25.23 -20.70 25.94
N SER A 122 -25.73 -19.52 25.58
CA SER A 122 -24.87 -18.44 25.10
C SER A 122 -24.43 -17.53 26.24
N ARG A 123 -23.20 -17.70 26.72
CA ARG A 123 -22.63 -16.82 27.76
C ARG A 123 -22.62 -15.34 27.36
N ARG A 124 -22.44 -15.05 26.07
CA ARG A 124 -22.50 -13.67 25.54
C ARG A 124 -23.88 -13.02 25.73
N VAL A 125 -24.94 -13.82 25.62
CA VAL A 125 -26.34 -13.37 25.74
C VAL A 125 -26.79 -13.40 27.19
N LEU A 126 -26.41 -14.43 27.94
CA LEU A 126 -26.87 -14.63 29.31
C LEU A 126 -26.02 -13.89 30.35
N GLY A 127 -24.74 -13.61 30.06
CA GLY A 127 -23.82 -12.99 31.02
C GLY A 127 -24.34 -11.66 31.55
N PRO A 128 -24.72 -10.71 30.67
CA PRO A 128 -25.27 -9.42 31.09
C PRO A 128 -26.55 -9.54 31.94
N ALA A 129 -27.29 -10.65 31.82
CA ALA A 129 -28.52 -10.86 32.57
C ALA A 129 -28.28 -11.31 34.03
N LEU A 130 -27.07 -11.78 34.39
CA LEU A 130 -26.75 -12.21 35.77
C LEU A 130 -26.95 -11.10 36.81
N SER A 131 -26.66 -9.86 36.40
CA SER A 131 -26.76 -8.65 37.23
C SER A 131 -27.92 -7.73 36.82
N CYS A 132 -28.81 -8.16 35.93
CA CYS A 132 -29.92 -7.30 35.53
C CYS A 132 -30.99 -7.25 36.63
N ARG A 133 -31.75 -6.14 36.66
CA ARG A 133 -32.80 -5.92 37.68
C ARG A 133 -34.04 -6.81 37.55
N HIS A 134 -34.19 -7.56 36.46
CA HIS A 134 -35.32 -8.47 36.22
C HIS A 134 -35.04 -9.86 36.82
N PRO A 135 -35.69 -10.25 37.93
CA PRO A 135 -35.32 -11.47 38.67
C PRO A 135 -35.42 -12.76 37.86
N GLU A 136 -36.41 -12.83 36.97
CA GLU A 136 -36.64 -13.96 36.07
C GLU A 136 -35.46 -14.19 35.10
N LEU A 137 -34.91 -13.12 34.53
CA LEU A 137 -33.76 -13.19 33.62
C LEU A 137 -32.48 -13.52 34.36
N ALA A 138 -32.28 -12.93 35.55
CA ALA A 138 -31.12 -13.24 36.39
C ALA A 138 -31.14 -14.69 36.86
N ALA A 139 -32.29 -15.22 37.28
CA ALA A 139 -32.46 -16.61 37.66
C ALA A 139 -32.17 -17.55 36.48
N HIS A 140 -32.73 -17.25 35.30
CA HIS A 140 -32.46 -18.01 34.08
C HIS A 140 -30.98 -18.03 33.70
N ALA A 141 -30.32 -16.87 33.75
CA ALA A 141 -28.89 -16.77 33.47
C ALA A 141 -28.04 -17.58 34.47
N ARG A 142 -28.35 -17.52 35.77
CA ARG A 142 -27.65 -18.30 36.83
C ARG A 142 -27.83 -19.81 36.65
N ALA A 143 -29.00 -20.27 36.20
CA ALA A 143 -29.24 -21.68 35.94
C ALA A 143 -28.34 -22.23 34.81
N HIS A 144 -28.05 -21.39 33.81
CA HIS A 144 -27.42 -21.78 32.54
C HIS A 144 -25.94 -21.38 32.40
N ILE A 145 -25.47 -20.34 33.10
CA ILE A 145 -24.05 -19.96 33.12
C ILE A 145 -23.35 -20.71 34.24
N ARG A 146 -22.48 -21.64 33.85
CA ARG A 146 -21.61 -22.38 34.76
C ARG A 146 -20.14 -22.03 34.52
N GLY A 147 -19.41 -21.88 35.62
CA GLY A 147 -17.96 -21.71 35.64
C GLY A 147 -17.17 -23.01 35.56
N PRO A 148 -15.83 -22.91 35.58
CA PRO A 148 -14.94 -24.04 35.74
C PRO A 148 -15.33 -24.82 36.99
N GLY A 149 -15.60 -26.12 36.83
CA GLY A 149 -16.07 -26.96 37.93
C GLY A 149 -17.58 -26.86 38.22
N GLY A 150 -18.36 -26.16 37.40
CA GLY A 150 -19.83 -26.10 37.55
C GLY A 150 -20.34 -25.08 38.58
N SER A 151 -19.44 -24.35 39.25
CA SER A 151 -19.80 -23.31 40.20
C SER A 151 -20.40 -22.08 39.51
N THR A 152 -21.26 -21.37 40.25
CA THR A 152 -21.66 -20.01 39.90
C THR A 152 -20.42 -19.12 40.07
N PRO A 153 -20.01 -18.31 39.06
CA PRO A 153 -18.85 -17.43 39.22
C PRO A 153 -19.05 -16.50 40.41
N ALA A 154 -18.11 -16.48 41.35
CA ALA A 154 -18.06 -15.45 42.36
C ALA A 154 -17.46 -14.18 41.74
N GLU A 155 -17.95 -13.03 42.18
CA GLU A 155 -17.84 -11.75 41.48
C GLU A 155 -16.46 -11.06 41.69
N THR A 156 -15.40 -11.83 41.94
CA THR A 156 -14.07 -11.31 42.33
C THR A 156 -13.10 -11.19 41.14
N PRO A 157 -12.12 -10.27 41.20
CA PRO A 157 -11.06 -10.14 40.19
C PRO A 157 -10.25 -11.41 39.97
N ARG A 158 -9.92 -12.13 41.06
CA ARG A 158 -9.15 -13.38 41.02
C ARG A 158 -9.85 -14.48 40.23
N GLU A 159 -11.15 -14.65 40.44
CA GLU A 159 -11.90 -15.67 39.70
C GLU A 159 -12.04 -15.33 38.22
N LEU A 160 -12.24 -14.04 37.89
CA LEU A 160 -12.20 -13.61 36.49
C LEU A 160 -10.85 -13.93 35.86
N TYR A 161 -9.76 -13.60 36.55
CA TYR A 161 -8.41 -13.88 36.10
C TYR A 161 -8.20 -15.39 35.84
N GLU A 162 -8.59 -16.26 36.77
CA GLU A 162 -8.51 -17.72 36.59
C GLU A 162 -9.36 -18.23 35.42
N TRP A 163 -10.53 -17.63 35.19
CA TRP A 163 -11.35 -17.94 34.03
C TRP A 163 -10.66 -17.55 32.72
N LEU A 164 -10.03 -16.39 32.68
CA LEU A 164 -9.36 -15.86 31.50
C LEU A 164 -8.04 -16.57 31.21
N SER A 165 -7.26 -16.95 32.23
CA SER A 165 -6.01 -17.69 32.06
C SER A 165 -6.22 -19.10 31.49
N ARG A 166 -7.35 -19.75 31.81
CA ARG A 166 -7.74 -21.05 31.21
C ARG A 166 -8.27 -20.94 29.77
N THR A 167 -8.13 -19.80 29.08
CA THR A 167 -8.59 -19.63 27.68
C THR A 167 -7.50 -19.98 26.65
N SER A 168 -6.31 -20.38 27.11
CA SER A 168 -5.17 -20.77 26.28
C SER A 168 -5.54 -21.79 25.19
N GLY A 169 -5.47 -21.36 23.92
CA GLY A 169 -5.73 -22.18 22.75
C GLY A 169 -5.87 -21.33 21.48
N ASP A 170 -5.29 -21.80 20.38
CA ASP A 170 -4.85 -20.96 19.26
C ASP A 170 -5.97 -20.43 18.32
N SER A 171 -7.24 -20.80 18.52
CA SER A 171 -8.31 -20.48 17.55
C SER A 171 -9.08 -19.19 17.87
N ALA A 172 -9.63 -18.50 16.86
CA ALA A 172 -10.60 -17.39 16.98
C ALA A 172 -11.84 -17.68 17.87
N ARG A 173 -12.04 -18.94 18.28
CA ARG A 173 -13.05 -19.33 19.28
C ARG A 173 -12.69 -18.83 20.69
N SER A 174 -11.40 -18.68 21.02
CA SER A 174 -10.95 -18.22 22.35
C SER A 174 -11.28 -16.74 22.60
N ARG A 175 -11.17 -15.84 21.62
CA ARG A 175 -11.59 -14.41 21.76
C ARG A 175 -13.09 -14.29 22.05
N ARG A 176 -13.91 -15.04 21.32
CA ARG A 176 -15.36 -15.13 21.58
C ARG A 176 -15.65 -15.71 22.97
N ARG A 177 -14.85 -16.68 23.43
CA ARG A 177 -14.95 -17.22 24.78
C ARG A 177 -14.58 -16.16 25.83
N ALA A 178 -13.47 -15.43 25.68
CA ALA A 178 -13.04 -14.39 26.62
C ALA A 178 -14.10 -13.30 26.82
N ARG A 179 -14.65 -12.74 25.73
CA ARG A 179 -15.78 -11.78 25.83
C ARG A 179 -17.01 -12.38 26.51
N GLY A 180 -17.35 -13.63 26.20
CA GLY A 180 -18.47 -14.33 26.85
C GLY A 180 -18.21 -14.62 28.32
N ARG A 181 -16.96 -14.83 28.72
CA ARG A 181 -16.52 -15.02 30.11
C ARG A 181 -16.64 -13.69 30.87
N LEU A 182 -16.08 -12.61 30.35
CA LEU A 182 -16.19 -11.26 30.93
C LEU A 182 -17.63 -10.80 31.13
N ALA A 183 -18.51 -11.11 30.17
CA ALA A 183 -19.91 -10.76 30.27
C ALA A 183 -20.59 -11.40 31.50
N ALA A 184 -20.06 -12.49 32.04
CA ALA A 184 -20.59 -13.16 33.23
C ALA A 184 -20.15 -12.52 34.56
N PHE A 185 -19.27 -11.52 34.53
CA PHE A 185 -18.79 -10.81 35.72
C PHE A 185 -19.37 -9.39 35.77
N PRO A 186 -19.73 -8.88 36.95
CA PRO A 186 -20.26 -7.53 37.12
C PRO A 186 -19.12 -6.50 37.20
N VAL A 187 -18.19 -6.49 36.25
CA VAL A 187 -17.02 -5.58 36.23
C VAL A 187 -17.36 -4.08 36.30
N HIS A 188 -18.62 -3.71 36.08
CA HIS A 188 -19.13 -2.34 36.22
C HIS A 188 -19.35 -1.91 37.68
N THR A 189 -19.41 -2.85 38.62
CA THR A 189 -19.49 -2.56 40.07
C THR A 189 -18.12 -2.53 40.73
N TRP A 190 -17.05 -2.81 39.98
CA TRP A 190 -15.70 -2.85 40.50
C TRP A 190 -15.15 -1.45 40.76
N GLY A 191 -14.64 -1.24 41.97
CA GLY A 191 -13.86 -0.05 42.33
C GLY A 191 -12.40 -0.15 41.88
N ALA A 192 -11.62 0.89 42.19
CA ALA A 192 -10.19 0.96 41.85
C ALA A 192 -9.39 -0.23 42.40
N ASP A 193 -9.67 -0.67 43.63
CA ASP A 193 -8.97 -1.79 44.27
C ASP A 193 -9.14 -3.12 43.52
N ALA A 194 -10.33 -3.37 42.98
CA ALA A 194 -10.63 -4.59 42.23
C ALA A 194 -9.88 -4.61 40.89
N TRP A 195 -9.82 -3.47 40.19
CA TRP A 195 -9.02 -3.33 38.98
C TRP A 195 -7.52 -3.41 39.26
N ALA A 196 -7.05 -2.82 40.36
CA ALA A 196 -5.67 -2.93 40.81
C ALA A 196 -5.28 -4.39 41.14
N GLU A 197 -6.16 -5.16 41.78
CA GLU A 197 -5.95 -6.59 42.00
C GLU A 197 -5.82 -7.34 40.66
N LEU A 198 -6.72 -7.09 39.70
CA LEU A 198 -6.63 -7.72 38.37
C LEU A 198 -5.30 -7.39 37.68
N THR A 199 -4.86 -6.13 37.74
CA THR A 199 -3.58 -5.69 37.18
C THR A 199 -2.40 -6.37 37.87
N ALA A 200 -2.43 -6.51 39.19
CA ALA A 200 -1.41 -7.23 39.95
C ALA A 200 -1.35 -8.72 39.57
N LEU A 201 -2.51 -9.38 39.42
CA LEU A 201 -2.61 -10.77 38.98
C LEU A 201 -2.07 -10.96 37.57
N HIS A 202 -2.41 -10.06 36.63
CA HIS A 202 -1.86 -10.06 35.26
C HIS A 202 -0.34 -9.85 35.24
N SER A 203 0.17 -9.01 36.14
CA SER A 203 1.62 -8.79 36.26
C SER A 203 2.34 -10.02 36.84
N ALA A 204 1.68 -10.79 37.71
CA ALA A 204 2.20 -12.02 38.29
C ALA A 204 2.07 -13.23 37.35
N GLY A 205 1.07 -13.23 36.46
CA GLY A 205 0.90 -14.24 35.42
C GLY A 205 0.18 -13.65 34.22
N LEU A 206 0.71 -13.87 33.02
CA LEU A 206 0.20 -13.20 31.83
C LEU A 206 -1.14 -13.79 31.40
N LEU A 207 -2.16 -12.94 31.27
CA LEU A 207 -3.35 -13.26 30.49
C LEU A 207 -2.97 -13.36 29.00
N ASP A 208 -3.70 -14.21 28.28
CA ASP A 208 -3.56 -14.25 26.83
C ASP A 208 -4.06 -12.96 26.19
N GLU A 209 -3.57 -12.69 24.98
CA GLU A 209 -3.89 -11.51 24.17
C GLU A 209 -5.39 -11.25 24.02
N ARG A 210 -6.17 -12.30 23.88
CA ARG A 210 -7.58 -12.21 23.56
C ARG A 210 -8.38 -11.85 24.81
N ALA A 211 -7.93 -12.30 25.98
CA ALA A 211 -8.40 -11.84 27.28
C ALA A 211 -8.04 -10.37 27.52
N CYS A 212 -6.79 -9.96 27.29
CA CYS A 212 -6.34 -8.56 27.39
C CYS A 212 -7.15 -7.65 26.47
N THR A 213 -7.33 -8.04 25.21
CA THR A 213 -8.16 -7.31 24.24
C THR A 213 -9.58 -7.13 24.80
N ALA A 214 -10.21 -8.22 25.23
CA ALA A 214 -11.60 -8.17 25.65
C ALA A 214 -11.79 -7.33 26.93
N LEU A 215 -10.80 -7.28 27.81
CA LEU A 215 -10.77 -6.40 28.99
C LEU A 215 -10.64 -4.93 28.58
N VAL A 216 -9.70 -4.60 27.69
CA VAL A 216 -9.47 -3.23 27.22
C VAL A 216 -10.66 -2.68 26.44
N GLU A 217 -11.49 -3.53 25.82
CA GLU A 217 -12.73 -3.09 25.15
C GLU A 217 -13.87 -2.70 26.10
N LEU A 218 -13.72 -2.96 27.40
CA LEU A 218 -14.73 -2.58 28.40
C LEU A 218 -14.67 -1.08 28.66
N PRO A 219 -15.79 -0.35 28.57
CA PRO A 219 -15.87 1.05 28.98
C PRO A 219 -15.46 1.28 30.44
N GLU A 220 -15.58 0.25 31.28
CA GLU A 220 -15.28 0.30 32.71
C GLU A 220 -13.79 0.03 33.02
N CYS A 221 -12.97 -0.35 32.03
CA CYS A 221 -11.54 -0.60 32.20
C CYS A 221 -10.80 0.73 32.44
N PRO A 222 -10.19 0.95 33.62
CA PRO A 222 -9.46 2.19 33.87
C PRO A 222 -8.21 2.27 33.00
N LEU A 223 -7.84 3.49 32.59
CA LEU A 223 -6.63 3.77 31.80
C LEU A 223 -5.37 3.07 32.37
N PRO A 224 -5.06 3.16 33.69
CA PRO A 224 -3.89 2.46 34.25
C PRO A 224 -3.91 0.95 34.03
N THR A 225 -5.07 0.32 34.14
CA THR A 225 -5.21 -1.12 33.88
C THR A 225 -5.08 -1.43 32.40
N ALA A 226 -5.67 -0.63 31.52
CA ALA A 226 -5.55 -0.80 30.08
C ALA A 226 -4.08 -0.71 29.61
N LEU A 227 -3.34 0.30 30.10
CA LEU A 227 -1.91 0.45 29.83
C LEU A 227 -1.10 -0.73 30.40
N ALA A 228 -1.44 -1.23 31.58
CA ALA A 228 -0.79 -2.41 32.16
C ALA A 228 -1.09 -3.71 31.38
N LEU A 229 -2.24 -3.83 30.73
CA LEU A 229 -2.56 -4.97 29.85
C LEU A 229 -1.80 -4.90 28.52
N VAL A 230 -1.49 -3.69 28.02
CA VAL A 230 -0.62 -3.45 26.86
C VAL A 230 0.86 -3.71 27.20
N ARG A 231 1.27 -3.43 28.45
CA ARG A 231 2.65 -3.54 28.95
C ARG A 231 3.27 -4.92 28.78
N THR A 232 2.50 -5.99 28.95
CA THR A 232 3.07 -7.34 29.07
C THR A 232 3.56 -7.87 27.73
N ARG A 233 4.84 -8.22 27.66
CA ARG A 233 5.50 -8.80 26.49
C ARG A 233 4.81 -10.11 26.11
N MET A 234 3.86 -10.03 25.18
CA MET A 234 3.22 -11.22 24.63
C MET A 234 4.11 -11.85 23.56
N PRO A 235 4.34 -13.18 23.59
CA PRO A 235 5.31 -13.84 22.72
C PRO A 235 5.10 -13.61 21.21
N ASP A 236 3.87 -13.35 20.76
CA ASP A 236 3.48 -13.49 19.36
C ASP A 236 2.93 -12.20 18.71
N GLY A 237 3.38 -11.01 19.13
CA GLY A 237 2.94 -9.74 18.53
C GLY A 237 1.48 -9.33 18.85
N GLY A 238 0.83 -10.08 19.73
CA GLY A 238 -0.58 -9.87 20.08
C GLY A 238 -0.92 -8.50 20.69
N THR A 239 0.08 -7.77 21.20
CA THR A 239 -0.08 -6.44 21.78
C THR A 239 -0.79 -5.48 20.81
N GLY A 240 -0.58 -5.66 19.49
CA GLY A 240 -1.20 -4.82 18.46
C GLY A 240 -2.73 -4.86 18.51
N TYR A 241 -3.31 -6.04 18.79
CA TYR A 241 -4.75 -6.18 18.94
C TYR A 241 -5.30 -5.51 20.20
N VAL A 242 -4.53 -5.52 21.30
CA VAL A 242 -4.90 -4.85 22.55
C VAL A 242 -4.88 -3.33 22.35
N VAL A 243 -3.85 -2.81 21.68
CA VAL A 243 -3.74 -1.39 21.30
C VAL A 243 -4.90 -0.97 20.41
N ALA A 244 -5.13 -1.68 19.30
CA ALA A 244 -6.23 -1.36 18.38
C ALA A 244 -7.60 -1.48 19.05
N ALA A 245 -7.77 -2.42 19.98
CA ALA A 245 -8.99 -2.54 20.77
C ALA A 245 -9.22 -1.37 21.72
N GLY A 246 -8.18 -0.89 22.41
CA GLY A 246 -8.28 0.25 23.33
C GLY A 246 -8.58 1.56 22.62
N LEU A 247 -7.90 1.84 21.51
CA LEU A 247 -8.18 3.00 20.67
C LEU A 247 -9.64 2.98 20.15
N ARG A 248 -10.09 1.84 19.61
CA ARG A 248 -11.49 1.68 19.16
C ARG A 248 -12.50 1.84 20.28
N ALA A 249 -12.15 1.41 21.49
CA ALA A 249 -13.02 1.50 22.65
C ALA A 249 -13.00 2.90 23.31
N GLY A 250 -12.01 3.73 22.97
CA GLY A 250 -11.79 5.01 23.64
C GLY A 250 -11.25 4.86 25.06
N THR A 251 -10.71 3.69 25.41
CA THR A 251 -10.12 3.40 26.73
C THR A 251 -8.83 4.20 26.96
N PHE A 252 -8.15 4.50 25.85
CA PHE A 252 -7.08 5.49 25.77
C PHE A 252 -7.13 6.16 24.40
N THR A 253 -6.66 7.40 24.36
CA THR A 253 -6.39 8.17 23.15
C THR A 253 -5.06 7.76 22.52
N ALA A 254 -4.85 8.11 21.26
CA ALA A 254 -3.54 7.96 20.59
C ALA A 254 -2.42 8.66 21.38
N ARG A 255 -2.70 9.84 21.93
CA ARG A 255 -1.77 10.60 22.75
C ARG A 255 -1.42 9.92 24.07
N GLU A 256 -2.41 9.44 24.82
CA GLU A 256 -2.17 8.71 26.08
C GLU A 256 -1.37 7.42 25.80
N LEU A 257 -1.70 6.71 24.71
CA LEU A 257 -0.94 5.54 24.28
C LEU A 257 0.54 5.88 24.05
N VAL A 258 0.86 6.93 23.31
CA VAL A 258 2.27 7.31 23.04
C VAL A 258 2.98 7.84 24.28
N ARG A 259 2.29 8.62 25.13
CA ARG A 259 2.92 9.34 26.24
C ARG A 259 2.96 8.59 27.56
N GLU A 260 2.04 7.67 27.79
CA GLU A 260 1.86 7.02 29.09
C GLU A 260 2.10 5.52 29.06
N THR A 261 2.14 4.89 27.88
CA THR A 261 2.42 3.45 27.80
C THR A 261 3.89 3.19 28.15
N PRO A 262 4.17 2.45 29.24
CA PRO A 262 5.52 2.06 29.58
C PRO A 262 6.07 1.08 28.53
N TYR A 263 7.39 0.85 28.50
CA TYR A 263 8.08 -0.01 27.52
C TYR A 263 8.03 0.53 26.10
N ALA A 264 8.60 1.73 25.92
CA ALA A 264 8.72 2.41 24.64
C ALA A 264 9.14 1.50 23.46
N ALA A 265 10.15 0.65 23.64
CA ALA A 265 10.60 -0.29 22.61
C ALA A 265 9.51 -1.30 22.21
N HIS A 266 8.75 -1.80 23.19
CA HIS A 266 7.64 -2.72 22.94
C HIS A 266 6.47 -2.01 22.25
N LEU A 267 6.15 -0.79 22.67
CA LEU A 267 5.13 0.03 22.02
C LEU A 267 5.48 0.29 20.55
N LEU A 268 6.71 0.70 20.25
CA LEU A 268 7.13 0.99 18.87
C LEU A 268 7.02 -0.25 17.96
N ARG A 269 7.47 -1.43 18.43
CA ARG A 269 7.27 -2.71 17.71
C ARG A 269 5.78 -3.03 17.51
N THR A 270 4.98 -2.76 18.53
CA THR A 270 3.54 -3.00 18.53
C THR A 270 2.83 -2.10 17.53
N LEU A 271 3.17 -0.81 17.50
CA LEU A 271 2.62 0.16 16.54
C LEU A 271 3.00 -0.20 15.12
N GLU A 272 4.25 -0.58 14.88
CA GLU A 272 4.69 -1.04 13.56
C GLU A 272 3.92 -2.28 13.10
N THR A 273 3.74 -3.26 13.98
CA THR A 273 2.98 -4.47 13.68
C THR A 273 1.51 -4.14 13.46
N ALA A 274 0.96 -3.21 14.25
CA ALA A 274 -0.44 -2.83 14.17
C ALA A 274 -0.76 -2.01 12.92
N GLU A 275 0.17 -1.17 12.47
CA GLU A 275 0.09 -0.53 11.15
C GLU A 275 0.02 -1.59 10.06
N ARG A 276 0.99 -2.52 9.99
CA ARG A 276 1.03 -3.52 8.91
C ARG A 276 -0.17 -4.46 8.91
N ALA A 277 -0.59 -4.92 10.08
CA ALA A 277 -1.60 -5.97 10.20
C ALA A 277 -3.03 -5.43 10.33
N TYR A 278 -3.20 -4.19 10.78
CA TYR A 278 -4.50 -3.68 11.25
C TYR A 278 -4.82 -2.25 10.77
N GLU A 279 -4.37 -1.82 9.59
CA GLU A 279 -4.83 -0.56 8.96
C GLU A 279 -6.37 -0.43 8.96
N ASN A 280 -7.07 -1.57 8.92
CA ASN A 280 -8.53 -1.63 8.96
C ASN A 280 -9.15 -1.64 10.38
N GLU A 281 -8.38 -1.92 11.44
CA GLU A 281 -8.92 -1.94 12.81
C GLU A 281 -8.64 -0.66 13.60
N ILE A 282 -7.52 0.03 13.36
CA ILE A 282 -7.25 1.34 13.96
C ILE A 282 -7.99 2.39 13.13
N ARG A 283 -8.72 3.31 13.77
CA ARG A 283 -9.39 4.38 13.00
C ARG A 283 -8.29 5.24 12.37
N PRO A 284 -8.42 5.63 11.09
CA PRO A 284 -7.35 6.38 10.44
C PRO A 284 -7.00 7.71 11.15
N HIS A 285 -7.97 8.34 11.82
CA HIS A 285 -7.74 9.49 12.69
C HIS A 285 -6.81 9.18 13.88
N ASP A 286 -7.01 8.05 14.56
CA ASP A 286 -6.16 7.64 15.69
C ASP A 286 -4.73 7.37 15.19
N LEU A 287 -4.60 6.72 14.03
CA LEU A 287 -3.28 6.46 13.43
C LEU A 287 -2.55 7.75 13.06
N ALA A 288 -3.25 8.70 12.43
CA ALA A 288 -2.70 10.02 12.11
C ALA A 288 -2.31 10.81 13.37
N GLU A 289 -3.04 10.65 14.47
CA GLU A 289 -2.68 11.26 15.76
C GLU A 289 -1.45 10.58 16.38
N ILE A 290 -1.34 9.24 16.32
CA ILE A 290 -0.12 8.51 16.74
C ILE A 290 1.08 9.00 15.94
N HIS A 291 0.97 9.08 14.60
CA HIS A 291 2.05 9.56 13.74
C HIS A 291 2.45 10.99 14.09
N ARG A 292 1.48 11.86 14.38
CA ARG A 292 1.75 13.23 14.80
C ARG A 292 2.50 13.29 16.12
N GLU A 293 2.07 12.54 17.14
CA GLU A 293 2.74 12.51 18.44
C GLU A 293 4.16 11.91 18.34
N LEU A 294 4.36 10.88 17.50
CA LEU A 294 5.70 10.33 17.24
C LEU A 294 6.60 11.31 16.47
N THR A 295 6.05 12.04 15.50
CA THR A 295 6.77 13.10 14.77
C THR A 295 7.14 14.25 15.69
N ASP A 296 6.21 14.71 16.53
CA ASP A 296 6.45 15.77 17.51
C ASP A 296 7.53 15.35 18.52
N LEU A 297 7.47 14.11 19.01
CA LEU A 297 8.49 13.54 19.89
C LEU A 297 9.87 13.51 19.20
N ALA A 298 9.94 13.00 17.96
CA ALA A 298 11.19 12.92 17.21
C ALA A 298 11.78 14.31 16.93
N HIS A 299 10.95 15.28 16.54
CA HIS A 299 11.41 16.62 16.21
C HIS A 299 11.78 17.44 17.45
N ARG A 300 10.89 17.53 18.45
CA ARG A 300 11.08 18.36 19.65
C ARG A 300 12.00 17.70 20.66
N ASP A 301 11.74 16.43 20.98
CA ASP A 301 12.31 15.77 22.15
C ASP A 301 13.56 14.94 21.81
N ILE A 302 13.85 14.67 20.54
CA ILE A 302 15.09 14.01 20.09
C ILE A 302 15.96 14.97 19.26
N GLY A 303 15.41 15.56 18.20
CA GLY A 303 16.10 16.52 17.33
C GLY A 303 17.13 15.88 16.39
N ALA A 304 18.10 16.67 15.90
CA ALA A 304 19.10 16.23 14.91
C ALA A 304 20.45 15.79 15.51
N GLU A 305 20.59 15.77 16.84
CA GLU A 305 21.89 15.55 17.50
C GLU A 305 22.31 14.06 17.49
N PRO A 306 23.46 13.70 16.88
CA PRO A 306 23.89 12.30 16.78
C PRO A 306 24.04 11.57 18.12
N ALA A 307 24.49 12.28 19.16
CA ALA A 307 24.72 11.69 20.46
C ALA A 307 23.41 11.24 21.12
N VAL A 308 22.32 11.98 20.92
CA VAL A 308 20.99 11.64 21.44
C VAL A 308 20.44 10.40 20.73
N TRP A 309 20.55 10.33 19.40
CA TRP A 309 20.14 9.15 18.64
C TRP A 309 20.94 7.89 19.02
N ARG A 310 22.23 8.03 19.32
CA ARG A 310 23.06 6.93 19.82
C ARG A 310 22.60 6.47 21.21
N ALA A 311 22.39 7.40 22.14
CA ALA A 311 21.90 7.09 23.47
C ALA A 311 20.51 6.43 23.43
N LEU A 312 19.65 6.89 22.54
CA LEU A 312 18.33 6.31 22.31
C LEU A 312 18.40 4.85 21.85
N LEU A 313 19.32 4.56 20.94
CA LEU A 313 19.52 3.20 20.44
C LEU A 313 19.91 2.23 21.56
N GLU A 314 20.83 2.64 22.42
CA GLU A 314 21.28 1.85 23.58
C GLU A 314 20.15 1.64 24.59
N LEU A 315 19.35 2.67 24.87
CA LEU A 315 18.20 2.55 25.77
C LEU A 315 17.07 1.68 25.19
N LEU A 316 16.91 1.64 23.86
CA LEU A 316 15.96 0.74 23.21
C LEU A 316 16.42 -0.73 23.26
N HIS A 317 17.72 -0.98 23.38
CA HIS A 317 18.29 -2.30 23.60
C HIS A 317 18.04 -2.78 25.04
N ASP A 318 18.21 -1.89 26.02
CA ASP A 318 18.01 -2.17 27.44
C ASP A 318 16.55 -1.97 27.87
N GLU A 319 15.62 -2.84 27.40
CA GLU A 319 14.17 -2.89 27.72
C GLU A 319 13.62 -1.71 28.55
N PHE A 320 13.74 -0.49 28.01
CA PHE A 320 13.50 0.71 28.78
C PHE A 320 12.07 0.71 29.27
N THR A 321 11.87 0.69 30.60
CA THR A 321 10.55 0.44 31.18
C THR A 321 9.64 1.65 31.16
N GLY A 322 10.18 2.85 30.92
CA GLY A 322 9.40 4.08 30.87
C GLY A 322 8.69 4.30 29.51
N PRO A 323 7.83 5.32 29.42
CA PRO A 323 7.17 5.73 28.19
C PRO A 323 8.12 6.47 27.24
N LEU A 324 7.66 6.72 26.01
CA LEU A 324 8.46 7.34 24.95
C LEU A 324 9.03 8.73 25.30
N PRO A 325 8.29 9.65 25.95
CA PRO A 325 8.85 10.94 26.38
C PRO A 325 9.98 10.79 27.42
N GLU A 326 9.85 9.84 28.34
CA GLU A 326 10.91 9.55 29.31
C GLU A 326 12.14 8.92 28.66
N LEU A 327 11.93 8.05 27.65
CA LEU A 327 13.01 7.47 26.86
C LEU A 327 13.81 8.58 26.15
N ALA A 328 13.12 9.53 25.48
CA ALA A 328 13.77 10.65 24.80
C ALA A 328 14.54 11.54 25.79
N ALA A 329 13.94 11.86 26.94
CA ALA A 329 14.60 12.64 27.99
C ALA A 329 15.81 11.90 28.60
N ALA A 330 15.72 10.58 28.80
CA ALA A 330 16.84 9.76 29.26
C ALA A 330 17.97 9.70 28.22
N ALA A 331 17.63 9.59 26.93
CA ALA A 331 18.60 9.61 25.85
C ALA A 331 19.39 10.93 25.82
N ARG A 332 18.71 12.07 25.97
CA ARG A 332 19.38 13.39 26.07
C ARG A 332 20.34 13.47 27.25
N ARG A 333 19.88 13.11 28.46
CA ARG A 333 20.74 13.11 29.65
C ARG A 333 21.94 12.18 29.49
N LEU A 334 21.75 11.02 28.89
CA LEU A 334 22.84 10.09 28.62
C LEU A 334 23.83 10.65 27.60
N ALA A 335 23.35 11.32 26.55
CA ALA A 335 24.20 11.99 25.56
C ALA A 335 25.06 13.11 26.17
N GLU A 336 24.49 13.89 27.10
CA GLU A 336 25.19 14.96 27.83
C GLU A 336 26.27 14.43 28.80
N THR A 337 25.97 13.32 29.49
CA THR A 337 26.81 12.80 30.59
C THR A 337 27.83 11.76 30.14
N ALA A 338 27.56 11.04 29.05
CA ALA A 338 28.39 9.96 28.55
C ALA A 338 28.59 10.10 27.03
N PRO A 339 29.48 10.99 26.56
CA PRO A 339 29.74 11.17 25.13
C PRO A 339 30.26 9.89 24.44
N ARG A 340 30.68 8.88 25.21
CA ARG A 340 31.03 7.53 24.76
C ARG A 340 30.19 6.49 25.51
N VAL A 341 28.98 6.25 25.04
CA VAL A 341 28.16 5.13 25.51
C VAL A 341 28.80 3.81 25.02
N PRO A 342 29.11 2.84 25.90
CA PRO A 342 29.65 1.53 25.50
C PRO A 342 28.67 0.79 24.61
N ARG A 343 29.17 0.17 23.52
CA ARG A 343 28.32 -0.49 22.53
C ARG A 343 27.86 -1.87 22.97
N ARG A 344 26.60 -2.18 22.70
CA ARG A 344 26.12 -3.56 22.61
C ARG A 344 25.87 -3.94 21.15
N PRO A 345 26.28 -5.15 20.73
CA PRO A 345 25.92 -5.66 19.40
C PRO A 345 24.40 -5.76 19.29
N TRP A 346 23.87 -5.47 18.12
CA TRP A 346 22.45 -5.59 17.85
C TRP A 346 21.99 -7.04 18.07
N PRO A 347 20.76 -7.27 18.56
CA PRO A 347 20.22 -8.62 18.59
C PRO A 347 20.14 -9.20 17.17
N VAL A 348 20.80 -10.33 16.94
CA VAL A 348 20.86 -11.00 15.63
C VAL A 348 19.44 -11.16 15.05
N PRO A 349 19.19 -10.74 13.80
CA PRO A 349 17.90 -10.90 13.15
C PRO A 349 17.54 -12.39 13.06
N GLY A 350 16.51 -12.81 13.81
CA GLY A 350 16.11 -14.21 13.86
C GLY A 350 14.66 -14.46 14.28
N GLU A 351 14.03 -13.57 15.06
CA GLU A 351 12.70 -13.87 15.64
C GLU A 351 11.66 -12.74 15.51
N SER A 352 12.06 -11.52 15.13
CA SER A 352 11.12 -10.41 14.93
C SER A 352 11.63 -9.50 13.82
N SER A 353 10.80 -9.31 12.79
CA SER A 353 11.05 -8.42 11.64
C SER A 353 10.90 -6.92 11.96
N SER A 354 10.62 -6.57 13.22
CA SER A 354 10.31 -5.21 13.66
C SER A 354 11.42 -4.64 14.55
N SER A 355 12.07 -3.57 14.07
CA SER A 355 13.03 -2.80 14.85
C SER A 355 12.31 -1.55 15.41
N PRO A 356 12.19 -1.40 16.74
CA PRO A 356 11.56 -0.22 17.32
C PRO A 356 12.28 1.07 16.93
N PHE A 357 13.61 0.99 16.79
CA PHE A 357 14.42 2.08 16.30
C PHE A 357 14.07 2.43 14.84
N ALA A 358 13.95 1.44 13.96
CA ALA A 358 13.55 1.67 12.56
C ALA A 358 12.15 2.26 12.43
N HIS A 359 11.22 1.85 13.31
CA HIS A 359 9.89 2.45 13.34
C HIS A 359 9.94 3.93 13.73
N LEU A 360 10.70 4.28 14.78
CA LEU A 360 10.82 5.67 15.23
C LEU A 360 11.52 6.57 14.19
N LEU A 361 12.51 6.04 13.47
CA LEU A 361 13.22 6.77 12.43
C LEU A 361 12.33 7.24 11.28
N ARG A 362 11.20 6.56 11.02
CA ARG A 362 10.22 7.00 10.01
C ARG A 362 9.60 8.36 10.32
N PHE A 363 9.66 8.79 11.57
CA PHE A 363 9.10 10.05 12.04
C PHE A 363 10.18 11.12 12.27
N ALA A 364 11.44 10.79 12.01
CA ALA A 364 12.52 11.77 12.08
C ALA A 364 12.42 12.77 10.92
N ASP A 365 12.68 14.03 11.21
CA ASP A 365 12.79 15.07 10.19
C ASP A 365 13.95 14.74 9.23
N GLN A 366 13.79 15.12 7.96
CA GLN A 366 14.85 15.05 6.96
C GLN A 366 16.14 15.71 7.44
N ALA A 367 16.05 16.78 8.24
CA ALA A 367 17.21 17.44 8.84
C ALA A 367 17.94 16.61 9.92
N ALA A 368 17.26 15.67 10.56
CA ALA A 368 17.83 14.81 11.60
C ALA A 368 18.58 13.59 11.04
N VAL A 369 18.27 13.22 9.81
CA VAL A 369 18.79 12.03 9.12
C VAL A 369 20.33 11.96 9.09
N PRO A 370 21.09 13.03 8.74
CA PRO A 370 22.55 12.97 8.80
C PRO A 370 23.07 12.69 10.20
N GLY A 371 22.40 13.23 11.23
CA GLY A 371 22.76 13.00 12.62
C GLY A 371 22.51 11.57 13.08
N ILE A 372 21.37 10.98 12.67
CA ILE A 372 21.04 9.57 12.88
C ILE A 372 22.09 8.67 12.24
N VAL A 373 22.37 8.88 10.96
CA VAL A 373 23.35 8.05 10.23
C VAL A 373 24.73 8.24 10.86
N ALA A 374 25.08 9.44 11.32
CA ALA A 374 26.30 9.68 12.07
C ALA A 374 26.38 8.96 13.43
N ALA A 375 25.23 8.67 14.04
CA ALA A 375 25.13 7.97 15.31
C ALA A 375 25.48 6.47 15.16
N LEU A 376 25.02 5.84 14.06
CA LEU A 376 25.14 4.42 13.76
C LEU A 376 26.55 4.03 13.30
N ASP A 377 27.06 2.89 13.76
CA ASP A 377 28.32 2.34 13.28
C ASP A 377 28.15 1.51 11.99
N PRO A 378 29.22 1.14 11.27
CA PRO A 378 29.09 0.36 10.04
C PRO A 378 28.35 -0.98 10.18
N HIS A 379 28.43 -1.63 11.34
CA HIS A 379 27.70 -2.86 11.61
C HIS A 379 26.21 -2.57 11.86
N ASP A 380 25.90 -1.57 12.69
CA ASP A 380 24.52 -1.13 12.95
C ASP A 380 23.84 -0.64 11.67
N LEU A 381 24.57 0.04 10.79
CA LEU A 381 24.07 0.48 9.48
C LEU A 381 23.74 -0.74 8.60
N ALA A 382 24.56 -1.80 8.63
CA ALA A 382 24.33 -3.02 7.85
C ALA A 382 23.11 -3.81 8.37
N GLU A 383 22.91 -3.83 9.68
CA GLU A 383 21.75 -4.46 10.30
C GLU A 383 20.49 -3.61 10.20
N PHE A 384 20.61 -2.30 10.26
CA PHE A 384 19.51 -1.39 9.93
C PHE A 384 19.03 -1.61 8.50
N ALA A 385 19.98 -1.76 7.57
CA ALA A 385 19.71 -2.16 6.20
C ALA A 385 19.13 -3.58 6.08
N HIS A 386 19.01 -4.37 7.15
CA HIS A 386 18.31 -5.64 7.14
C HIS A 386 16.83 -5.51 7.54
N TYR A 387 16.46 -4.49 8.32
CA TYR A 387 15.08 -4.29 8.70
C TYR A 387 14.28 -3.73 7.53
N GLU A 388 13.19 -4.40 7.17
CA GLU A 388 12.21 -3.87 6.24
C GLU A 388 11.60 -2.61 6.85
N VAL A 389 12.00 -1.43 6.39
CA VAL A 389 11.17 -0.24 6.56
C VAL A 389 9.96 -0.45 5.63
N PRO A 390 8.73 -0.63 6.13
CA PRO A 390 7.56 -0.96 5.30
C PRO A 390 7.31 0.01 4.16
N HIS A 391 7.73 1.26 4.33
CA HIS A 391 7.61 2.34 3.36
C HIS A 391 8.95 2.73 2.71
N GLY A 392 10.00 1.93 2.90
CA GLY A 392 11.36 2.19 2.43
C GLY A 392 12.03 3.33 3.21
N PRO A 393 13.37 3.42 3.16
CA PRO A 393 14.05 4.62 3.61
C PRO A 393 13.61 5.81 2.75
N THR A 394 13.53 7.01 3.35
CA THR A 394 13.37 8.24 2.58
C THR A 394 14.60 8.46 1.69
N ASP A 395 14.46 9.27 0.64
CA ASP A 395 15.59 9.61 -0.23
C ASP A 395 16.76 10.19 0.55
N ALA A 396 16.49 11.13 1.47
CA ALA A 396 17.51 11.71 2.32
C ALA A 396 18.19 10.69 3.24
N MET A 397 17.42 9.71 3.73
CA MET A 397 17.98 8.63 4.53
C MET A 397 18.91 7.78 3.69
N THR A 398 18.45 7.36 2.52
CA THR A 398 19.27 6.64 1.53
C THR A 398 20.55 7.39 1.21
N ASP A 399 20.46 8.70 0.97
CA ASP A 399 21.63 9.53 0.67
C ASP A 399 22.61 9.60 1.84
N ALA A 400 22.14 9.92 3.04
CA ALA A 400 23.00 9.95 4.21
C ALA A 400 23.65 8.58 4.48
N PHE A 401 22.89 7.49 4.30
CA PHE A 401 23.40 6.12 4.38
C PHE A 401 24.56 5.93 3.41
N LEU A 402 24.36 6.25 2.13
CA LEU A 402 25.38 6.06 1.10
C LEU A 402 26.58 7.01 1.27
N ASP A 403 26.41 8.22 1.81
CA ASP A 403 27.51 9.16 2.08
C ASP A 403 28.45 8.64 3.18
N ARG A 404 27.89 7.89 4.13
CA ARG A 404 28.66 7.30 5.23
C ARG A 404 29.12 5.87 4.92
N ALA A 405 28.31 5.11 4.20
CA ALA A 405 28.57 3.75 3.81
C ALA A 405 29.56 3.73 2.66
N GLY A 406 30.84 3.53 2.98
CA GLY A 406 31.81 3.15 1.97
C GLY A 406 31.40 1.89 1.19
N PRO A 407 32.14 1.51 0.15
CA PRO A 407 31.71 0.50 -0.83
C PRO A 407 31.30 -0.86 -0.24
N ALA A 408 32.01 -1.32 0.78
CA ALA A 408 31.73 -2.60 1.46
C ALA A 408 30.38 -2.62 2.20
N LEU A 409 29.95 -1.47 2.74
CA LEU A 409 28.67 -1.37 3.44
C LEU A 409 27.51 -1.18 2.45
N ALA A 410 27.75 -0.51 1.33
CA ALA A 410 26.81 -0.48 0.23
C ALA A 410 26.59 -1.88 -0.37
N GLU A 411 27.64 -2.68 -0.52
CA GLU A 411 27.52 -4.08 -0.95
C GLU A 411 26.61 -4.89 -0.01
N LEU A 412 26.76 -4.74 1.31
CA LEU A 412 25.89 -5.35 2.32
C LEU A 412 24.44 -4.84 2.22
N PHE A 413 24.25 -3.53 2.05
CA PHE A 413 22.95 -2.91 1.88
C PHE A 413 22.21 -3.49 0.65
N LEU A 414 22.94 -3.62 -0.46
CA LEU A 414 22.44 -4.09 -1.74
C LEU A 414 22.18 -5.60 -1.77
N HIS A 415 22.94 -6.39 -1.00
CA HIS A 415 22.69 -7.83 -0.88
C HIS A 415 21.48 -8.19 -0.01
N ARG A 416 21.08 -7.31 0.92
CA ARG A 416 20.06 -7.61 1.93
C ARG A 416 18.71 -6.94 1.70
N GLN A 417 18.68 -5.73 1.15
CA GLN A 417 17.42 -5.09 0.75
C GLN A 417 16.98 -5.67 -0.59
N TRP A 418 15.97 -6.54 -0.57
CA TRP A 418 15.28 -6.92 -1.81
C TRP A 418 14.84 -5.65 -2.53
N PHE A 419 15.39 -5.44 -3.73
CA PHE A 419 15.41 -4.20 -4.50
C PHE A 419 14.04 -3.50 -4.56
N ARG A 420 13.78 -2.62 -3.59
CA ARG A 420 12.78 -1.58 -3.77
C ARG A 420 13.35 -0.60 -4.80
N GLY A 421 12.61 -0.41 -5.90
CA GLY A 421 13.11 0.31 -7.07
C GLY A 421 13.61 1.73 -6.77
N ASN A 422 13.07 2.38 -5.74
CA ASN A 422 13.47 3.72 -5.32
C ASN A 422 14.92 3.78 -4.79
N VAL A 423 15.35 2.85 -3.93
CA VAL A 423 16.70 2.89 -3.36
C VAL A 423 17.76 2.60 -4.41
N LEU A 424 17.52 1.61 -5.26
CA LEU A 424 18.43 1.28 -6.36
C LEU A 424 18.62 2.45 -7.32
N HIS A 425 17.54 3.16 -7.64
CA HIS A 425 17.60 4.37 -8.45
C HIS A 425 18.48 5.45 -7.79
N GLN A 426 18.38 5.67 -6.47
CA GLN A 426 19.25 6.62 -5.78
C GLN A 426 20.73 6.22 -5.77
N VAL A 427 21.04 4.93 -5.57
CA VAL A 427 22.43 4.45 -5.62
C VAL A 427 23.03 4.68 -7.01
N VAL A 428 22.29 4.32 -8.06
CA VAL A 428 22.71 4.51 -9.45
C VAL A 428 22.88 6.01 -9.78
N ARG A 429 22.01 6.89 -9.25
CA ARG A 429 22.09 8.35 -9.42
C ARG A 429 23.36 9.00 -8.88
N ARG A 430 24.10 8.33 -7.99
CA ARG A 430 25.36 8.89 -7.44
C ARG A 430 26.51 8.82 -8.42
N ASP A 431 26.40 7.98 -9.46
CA ASP A 431 27.46 7.78 -10.44
C ASP A 431 28.81 7.40 -9.78
N ASP A 432 28.78 6.73 -8.62
CA ASP A 432 29.97 6.34 -7.86
C ASP A 432 30.52 5.00 -8.40
N PRO A 433 31.80 4.96 -8.80
CA PRO A 433 32.38 3.78 -9.44
C PRO A 433 32.43 2.54 -8.54
N ASP A 434 32.65 2.73 -7.24
CA ASP A 434 32.79 1.63 -6.29
C ASP A 434 31.41 1.07 -5.92
N LEU A 435 30.41 1.95 -5.74
CA LEU A 435 29.01 1.54 -5.59
C LEU A 435 28.50 0.79 -6.82
N ASN A 436 28.87 1.26 -8.01
CA ASN A 436 28.53 0.62 -9.27
C ASN A 436 29.17 -0.76 -9.40
N ALA A 437 30.43 -0.93 -8.98
CA ALA A 437 31.08 -2.23 -8.94
C ALA A 437 30.38 -3.20 -7.98
N ALA A 438 30.09 -2.76 -6.75
CA ALA A 438 29.35 -3.54 -5.75
C ALA A 438 27.94 -3.92 -6.21
N LEU A 439 27.24 -2.98 -6.88
CA LEU A 439 25.97 -3.25 -7.52
C LEU A 439 26.13 -4.39 -8.52
N VAL A 440 27.05 -4.28 -9.48
CA VAL A 440 27.26 -5.27 -10.54
C VAL A 440 27.67 -6.65 -10.02
N THR A 441 28.39 -6.75 -8.90
CA THR A 441 28.74 -8.03 -8.24
C THR A 441 27.61 -8.60 -7.38
N GLY A 442 26.58 -7.81 -7.07
CA GLY A 442 25.40 -8.21 -6.30
C GLY A 442 24.51 -9.25 -7.00
N ARG A 443 23.84 -10.12 -6.24
CA ARG A 443 22.82 -11.03 -6.82
C ARG A 443 21.47 -10.32 -6.90
N GLY A 444 20.72 -10.52 -8.00
CA GLY A 444 19.33 -10.08 -8.12
C GLY A 444 19.11 -8.64 -8.61
N ILE A 445 20.15 -7.94 -9.06
CA ILE A 445 20.04 -6.57 -9.58
C ILE A 445 19.05 -6.54 -10.75
N PRO A 446 18.05 -5.64 -10.72
CA PRO A 446 17.21 -5.37 -11.88
C PRO A 446 18.04 -5.03 -13.13
N ALA A 447 17.66 -5.62 -14.26
CA ALA A 447 18.29 -5.40 -15.56
C ALA A 447 18.53 -3.91 -15.87
N ALA A 448 17.54 -3.05 -15.57
CA ALA A 448 17.62 -1.61 -15.81
C ALA A 448 18.79 -0.93 -15.09
N ALA A 449 19.06 -1.28 -13.82
CA ALA A 449 20.17 -0.69 -13.08
C ALA A 449 21.52 -1.21 -13.56
N TRP A 450 21.58 -2.47 -13.99
CA TRP A 450 22.80 -3.01 -14.59
C TRP A 450 23.13 -2.29 -15.90
N ILE A 451 22.13 -2.17 -16.79
CA ILE A 451 22.23 -1.46 -18.07
C ILE A 451 22.71 -0.02 -17.85
N ALA A 452 22.08 0.67 -16.90
CA ALA A 452 22.43 2.02 -16.46
C ALA A 452 23.90 2.18 -16.04
N ILE A 453 24.45 1.22 -15.29
CA ILE A 453 25.86 1.23 -14.87
C ILE A 453 26.77 0.94 -16.05
N ALA A 454 26.46 -0.10 -16.82
CA ALA A 454 27.25 -0.57 -17.94
C ALA A 454 27.40 0.50 -19.02
N SER A 455 26.31 1.19 -19.37
CA SER A 455 26.31 2.22 -20.41
C SER A 455 27.16 3.45 -20.05
N GLY A 456 27.55 3.60 -18.78
CA GLY A 456 28.28 4.75 -18.27
C GLY A 456 27.50 6.04 -18.47
N ARG A 457 26.17 5.99 -18.57
CA ARG A 457 25.38 7.22 -18.60
C ARG A 457 25.32 7.80 -17.20
N PRO A 458 25.54 9.12 -17.04
CA PRO A 458 25.30 9.75 -15.76
C PRO A 458 23.81 9.74 -15.44
N HIS A 459 23.46 9.32 -14.24
CA HIS A 459 22.08 9.31 -13.73
C HIS A 459 21.78 10.55 -12.88
N THR A 460 22.82 11.32 -12.56
CA THR A 460 22.68 12.63 -11.93
C THR A 460 21.98 13.61 -12.89
N PRO A 461 20.83 14.23 -12.51
CA PRO A 461 20.18 15.23 -13.34
C PRO A 461 21.14 16.36 -13.75
N GLY A 462 21.15 16.70 -15.04
CA GLY A 462 21.98 17.79 -15.59
C GLY A 462 23.41 17.41 -15.97
N ARG A 463 23.87 16.21 -15.64
CA ARG A 463 25.15 15.68 -16.12
C ARG A 463 24.92 14.98 -17.46
N SER A 464 25.68 15.36 -18.48
CA SER A 464 25.62 14.75 -19.82
C SER A 464 26.90 13.99 -20.19
N THR A 465 27.99 14.24 -19.46
CA THR A 465 29.26 13.56 -19.68
C THR A 465 29.16 12.12 -19.19
N PRO A 466 29.48 11.14 -20.05
CA PRO A 466 29.56 9.74 -19.66
C PRO A 466 30.47 9.52 -18.47
N VAL A 467 30.05 8.68 -17.55
CA VAL A 467 30.82 8.18 -16.41
C VAL A 467 31.65 6.99 -16.93
N PRO A 468 32.99 7.07 -16.92
CA PRO A 468 33.81 5.93 -17.30
C PRO A 468 33.53 4.74 -16.37
N LEU A 469 33.49 3.53 -16.93
CA LEU A 469 33.50 2.32 -16.11
C LEU A 469 34.82 2.26 -15.35
N ALA A 470 34.77 2.24 -14.02
CA ALA A 470 35.97 2.05 -13.23
C ALA A 470 36.56 0.66 -13.48
N ALA A 471 37.88 0.55 -13.34
CA ALA A 471 38.59 -0.70 -13.57
C ALA A 471 38.04 -1.87 -12.72
N GLY A 472 37.62 -1.60 -11.48
CA GLY A 472 36.98 -2.59 -10.61
C GLY A 472 35.63 -3.06 -11.14
N THR A 473 34.78 -2.15 -11.65
CA THR A 473 33.51 -2.50 -12.30
C THR A 473 33.76 -3.31 -13.57
N ALA A 474 34.71 -2.89 -14.42
CA ALA A 474 35.05 -3.61 -15.64
C ALA A 474 35.57 -5.04 -15.37
N ALA A 475 36.41 -5.21 -14.33
CA ALA A 475 36.86 -6.54 -13.90
C ALA A 475 35.70 -7.41 -13.39
N ALA A 476 34.83 -6.86 -12.52
CA ALA A 476 33.65 -7.56 -12.03
C ALA A 476 32.68 -7.95 -13.14
N LEU A 477 32.52 -7.09 -14.15
CA LEU A 477 31.72 -7.37 -15.34
C LEU A 477 32.31 -8.54 -16.14
N ARG A 478 33.64 -8.53 -16.33
CA ARG A 478 34.36 -9.59 -17.04
C ARG A 478 34.24 -10.95 -16.35
N ASP A 479 34.45 -11.00 -15.04
CA ASP A 479 34.26 -12.23 -14.25
C ASP A 479 32.84 -12.79 -14.41
N ARG A 480 31.83 -11.91 -14.41
CA ARG A 480 30.42 -12.30 -14.57
C ARG A 480 29.99 -12.67 -15.98
N VAL A 481 30.67 -12.16 -16.98
CA VAL A 481 30.48 -12.51 -18.40
C VAL A 481 30.80 -13.99 -18.62
N GLY A 482 31.79 -14.54 -17.90
CA GLY A 482 32.11 -15.97 -17.93
C GLY A 482 31.12 -16.88 -17.21
N ASP A 483 30.42 -16.38 -16.17
CA ASP A 483 29.63 -17.22 -15.27
C ASP A 483 28.19 -17.52 -15.72
N LYS A 484 27.54 -16.61 -16.47
CA LYS A 484 26.13 -16.76 -16.89
C LYS A 484 25.82 -16.09 -18.22
N ILE A 485 25.21 -16.86 -19.13
CA ILE A 485 24.65 -16.41 -20.42
C ILE A 485 23.81 -15.12 -20.29
N GLY A 486 23.00 -15.00 -19.24
CA GLY A 486 22.13 -13.83 -19.01
C GLY A 486 22.84 -12.51 -18.72
N ASN A 487 24.15 -12.52 -18.46
CA ASN A 487 24.95 -11.31 -18.20
C ASN A 487 25.57 -10.73 -19.48
N LEU A 488 25.76 -11.56 -20.52
CA LEU A 488 26.36 -11.15 -21.80
C LEU A 488 25.61 -9.99 -22.45
N ARG A 489 24.27 -10.03 -22.38
CA ARG A 489 23.40 -8.99 -22.95
C ARG A 489 23.69 -7.60 -22.41
N PHE A 490 24.22 -7.51 -21.21
CA PHE A 490 24.51 -6.23 -20.61
C PHE A 490 25.95 -5.76 -20.89
N ALA A 491 26.90 -6.70 -21.03
CA ALA A 491 28.28 -6.38 -21.39
C ALA A 491 28.41 -5.70 -22.77
N VAL A 492 27.57 -6.10 -23.73
CA VAL A 492 27.51 -5.45 -25.06
C VAL A 492 26.98 -4.02 -25.04
N ARG A 493 26.45 -3.55 -23.91
CA ARG A 493 25.99 -2.16 -23.71
C ARG A 493 27.07 -1.27 -23.06
N THR A 494 28.22 -1.83 -22.75
CA THR A 494 29.31 -1.09 -22.10
C THR A 494 30.02 -0.13 -23.06
N ARG A 495 30.85 0.77 -22.51
CA ARG A 495 31.77 1.61 -23.30
C ARG A 495 33.19 1.06 -23.39
N ASP A 496 33.42 -0.14 -22.85
CA ASP A 496 34.70 -0.84 -22.92
C ASP A 496 34.69 -1.72 -24.19
N PRO A 497 35.44 -1.35 -25.24
CA PRO A 497 35.41 -2.09 -26.51
C PRO A 497 35.92 -3.53 -26.37
N ASP A 498 36.78 -3.81 -25.39
CA ASP A 498 37.35 -5.14 -25.21
C ASP A 498 36.33 -6.05 -24.53
N LEU A 499 35.59 -5.53 -23.53
CA LEU A 499 34.49 -6.25 -22.89
C LEU A 499 33.32 -6.52 -23.84
N ILE A 500 33.00 -5.57 -24.74
CA ILE A 500 31.99 -5.79 -25.79
C ILE A 500 32.45 -6.90 -26.74
N SER A 501 33.71 -6.86 -27.19
CA SER A 501 34.28 -7.87 -28.08
C SER A 501 34.28 -9.25 -27.42
N GLU A 502 34.70 -9.34 -26.15
CA GLU A 502 34.69 -10.57 -25.35
C GLU A 502 33.26 -11.14 -25.23
N ALA A 503 32.28 -10.30 -24.90
CA ALA A 503 30.89 -10.72 -24.83
C ALA A 503 30.33 -11.21 -26.19
N LEU A 504 30.71 -10.56 -27.29
CA LEU A 504 30.36 -10.99 -28.65
C LEU A 504 31.08 -12.28 -29.06
N HIS A 505 32.26 -12.58 -28.53
CA HIS A 505 32.96 -13.85 -28.77
C HIS A 505 32.36 -15.02 -27.97
N LEU A 506 31.87 -14.75 -26.76
CA LEU A 506 31.18 -15.72 -25.91
C LEU A 506 29.70 -15.89 -26.28
N ALA A 507 29.25 -15.21 -27.34
CA ALA A 507 27.86 -15.09 -27.75
C ALA A 507 27.17 -16.39 -28.19
N ASP A 508 27.91 -17.48 -28.44
CA ASP A 508 27.34 -18.73 -28.95
C ASP A 508 27.01 -19.71 -27.81
N PRO A 509 25.73 -20.02 -27.50
CA PRO A 509 24.47 -19.50 -28.06
C PRO A 509 23.77 -18.44 -27.17
N GLY A 510 24.51 -17.71 -26.34
CA GLY A 510 23.96 -16.88 -25.28
C GLY A 510 23.40 -15.49 -25.62
N LEU A 511 23.75 -14.89 -26.77
CA LEU A 511 23.29 -13.53 -27.14
C LEU A 511 22.29 -13.53 -28.29
N SER A 512 21.16 -12.85 -28.10
CA SER A 512 20.19 -12.64 -29.18
C SER A 512 20.76 -11.75 -30.31
N PRO A 513 20.25 -11.88 -31.55
CA PRO A 513 20.67 -11.03 -32.67
C PRO A 513 20.56 -9.53 -32.36
N GLY A 514 19.53 -9.11 -31.61
CA GLY A 514 19.37 -7.73 -31.16
C GLY A 514 20.54 -7.25 -30.30
N HIS A 515 20.97 -8.05 -29.33
CA HIS A 515 22.14 -7.73 -28.50
C HIS A 515 23.45 -7.69 -29.28
N GLN A 516 23.59 -8.57 -30.29
CA GLN A 516 24.77 -8.56 -31.14
C GLN A 516 24.84 -7.30 -32.00
N VAL A 517 23.71 -6.81 -32.52
CA VAL A 517 23.64 -5.53 -33.25
C VAL A 517 24.03 -4.37 -32.34
N ILE A 518 23.53 -4.32 -31.10
CA ILE A 518 23.91 -3.30 -30.10
C ILE A 518 25.42 -3.31 -29.89
N GLY A 519 26.01 -4.48 -29.65
CA GLY A 519 27.46 -4.61 -29.45
C GLY A 519 28.27 -4.15 -30.67
N CYS A 520 27.88 -4.57 -31.88
CA CYS A 520 28.53 -4.14 -33.12
C CYS A 520 28.44 -2.61 -33.32
N ARG A 521 27.28 -2.00 -33.00
CA ARG A 521 27.09 -0.54 -33.10
C ARG A 521 27.99 0.19 -32.11
N ARG A 522 28.07 -0.26 -30.87
CA ARG A 522 28.95 0.34 -29.85
C ARG A 522 30.43 0.22 -30.23
N LEU A 523 30.88 -0.92 -30.74
CA LEU A 523 32.25 -1.06 -31.26
C LEU A 523 32.52 -0.05 -32.39
N LEU A 524 31.57 0.15 -33.30
CA LEU A 524 31.70 1.12 -34.38
C LEU A 524 31.76 2.56 -33.87
N GLU A 525 30.91 2.93 -32.89
CA GLU A 525 30.94 4.25 -32.22
C GLU A 525 32.28 4.50 -31.51
N LEU A 526 32.93 3.45 -31.03
CA LEU A 526 34.26 3.48 -30.41
C LEU A 526 35.41 3.39 -31.43
N GLY A 527 35.12 3.47 -32.74
CA GLY A 527 36.12 3.45 -33.81
C GLY A 527 36.70 2.05 -34.12
N ARG A 528 36.10 0.98 -33.60
CA ARG A 528 36.57 -0.42 -33.76
C ARG A 528 35.86 -1.12 -34.94
N ALA A 529 35.82 -0.46 -36.10
CA ALA A 529 35.15 -0.99 -37.29
C ALA A 529 35.73 -2.33 -37.77
N ASP A 530 37.05 -2.52 -37.60
CA ASP A 530 37.73 -3.75 -38.02
C ASP A 530 37.39 -4.95 -37.15
N ASP A 531 37.13 -4.73 -35.85
CA ASP A 531 36.68 -5.78 -34.94
C ASP A 531 35.28 -6.26 -35.32
N VAL A 532 34.38 -5.33 -35.67
CA VAL A 532 33.03 -5.67 -36.18
C VAL A 532 33.13 -6.55 -37.44
N ARG A 533 34.06 -6.25 -38.35
CA ARG A 533 34.30 -7.07 -39.54
C ARG A 533 34.93 -8.42 -39.20
N ALA A 534 35.84 -8.47 -38.23
CA ALA A 534 36.47 -9.71 -37.78
C ALA A 534 35.44 -10.67 -37.17
N LEU A 535 34.52 -10.15 -36.35
CA LEU A 535 33.40 -10.89 -35.77
C LEU A 535 32.44 -11.45 -36.84
N ALA A 536 32.30 -10.77 -37.97
CA ALA A 536 31.45 -11.18 -39.09
C ALA A 536 32.10 -12.18 -40.07
N ARG A 537 33.31 -12.71 -39.79
CA ARG A 537 33.95 -13.72 -40.66
C ARG A 537 33.12 -15.02 -40.74
N PRO A 538 33.31 -15.85 -41.78
CA PRO A 538 32.75 -17.21 -41.80
C PRO A 538 33.15 -17.96 -40.53
N HIS A 539 32.19 -18.61 -39.85
CA HIS A 539 32.37 -19.25 -38.53
C HIS A 539 32.70 -18.28 -37.38
N GLY A 540 32.47 -16.98 -37.55
CA GLY A 540 32.49 -16.02 -36.45
C GLY A 540 31.30 -16.22 -35.49
N PRO A 541 31.34 -15.55 -34.32
CA PRO A 541 30.36 -15.75 -33.25
C PRO A 541 29.04 -15.00 -33.47
N LEU A 542 28.94 -14.19 -34.53
CA LEU A 542 27.72 -13.45 -34.86
C LEU A 542 26.68 -14.35 -35.52
N ASP A 543 25.41 -14.00 -35.30
CA ASP A 543 24.26 -14.55 -35.97
C ASP A 543 24.48 -14.55 -37.50
N PRO A 544 24.18 -15.66 -38.20
CA PRO A 544 24.48 -15.80 -39.62
C PRO A 544 23.88 -14.69 -40.50
N LEU A 545 22.69 -14.18 -40.17
CA LEU A 545 22.04 -13.11 -40.92
C LEU A 545 22.77 -11.78 -40.69
N LEU A 546 23.09 -11.46 -39.44
CA LEU A 546 23.86 -10.25 -39.10
C LEU A 546 25.25 -10.28 -39.75
N ALA A 547 25.98 -11.39 -39.61
CA ALA A 547 27.30 -11.57 -40.18
C ALA A 547 27.27 -11.40 -41.71
N THR A 548 26.26 -11.95 -42.38
CA THR A 548 26.09 -11.81 -43.84
C THR A 548 25.83 -10.36 -44.25
N ARG A 549 24.97 -9.65 -43.52
CA ARG A 549 24.71 -8.22 -43.78
C ARG A 549 25.96 -7.36 -43.60
N ILE A 550 26.74 -7.61 -42.55
CA ILE A 550 28.01 -6.91 -42.31
C ILE A 550 29.02 -7.19 -43.44
N ARG A 551 29.21 -8.47 -43.83
CA ARG A 551 30.13 -8.85 -44.92
C ARG A 551 29.75 -8.24 -46.27
N ASN A 552 28.45 -8.10 -46.54
CA ASN A 552 27.95 -7.53 -47.80
C ASN A 552 27.98 -5.99 -47.80
N THR A 553 28.33 -5.35 -46.69
CA THR A 553 28.52 -3.90 -46.66
C THR A 553 29.83 -3.58 -47.38
N PRO A 554 29.83 -2.72 -48.42
CA PRO A 554 31.03 -2.42 -49.18
C PRO A 554 32.15 -1.93 -48.25
N ALA A 555 33.27 -2.64 -48.24
CA ALA A 555 34.48 -2.21 -47.54
C ALA A 555 34.99 -0.92 -48.20
N ALA A 556 35.67 -0.06 -47.42
CA ALA A 556 36.55 0.95 -48.04
C ALA A 556 37.43 0.18 -49.02
N ALA A 557 37.52 0.66 -50.27
CA ALA A 557 38.40 0.05 -51.25
C ALA A 557 39.79 -0.11 -50.64
N ASP A 558 40.40 -1.26 -50.92
CA ASP A 558 41.72 -1.65 -50.42
C ASP A 558 42.70 -0.46 -50.51
N PRO A 559 43.32 0.00 -49.40
CA PRO A 559 44.27 1.11 -49.43
C PRO A 559 45.50 0.83 -50.31
N ALA A 560 45.71 -0.42 -50.76
CA ALA A 560 46.73 -0.79 -51.72
C ALA A 560 46.32 -0.61 -53.20
N ALA A 561 45.06 -0.31 -53.50
CA ALA A 561 44.63 0.03 -54.85
C ALA A 561 45.15 1.44 -55.21
N PRO A 562 45.81 1.64 -56.38
CA PRO A 562 46.31 2.95 -56.77
C PRO A 562 45.17 3.97 -56.78
N THR A 563 45.34 4.98 -55.93
CA THR A 563 44.37 6.03 -55.60
C THR A 563 43.74 6.67 -56.83
N ASP A 564 42.48 6.34 -57.08
CA ASP A 564 41.55 7.28 -57.72
C ASP A 564 41.14 8.31 -56.64
N PRO A 565 41.28 9.63 -56.84
CA PRO A 565 40.86 10.64 -55.85
C PRO A 565 39.36 10.59 -55.48
N ALA A 566 38.56 9.74 -56.14
CA ALA A 566 37.19 9.42 -55.76
C ALA A 566 37.06 8.28 -54.72
N THR A 567 38.16 7.77 -54.16
CA THR A 567 38.13 6.62 -53.24
C THR A 567 37.46 6.98 -51.91
N PRO A 568 36.47 6.20 -51.44
CA PRO A 568 35.80 6.42 -50.17
C PRO A 568 36.82 6.40 -49.02
N THR A 569 36.96 7.53 -48.33
CA THR A 569 37.77 7.65 -47.11
C THR A 569 37.34 6.62 -46.05
N ALA A 570 38.21 6.29 -45.08
CA ALA A 570 37.87 5.42 -43.95
C ALA A 570 36.58 5.84 -43.20
N SER A 571 36.22 7.13 -43.28
CA SER A 571 34.95 7.67 -42.83
C SER A 571 33.74 7.05 -43.56
N THR A 572 33.81 6.90 -44.88
CA THR A 572 32.71 6.45 -45.74
C THR A 572 32.34 4.98 -45.50
N ALA A 573 33.33 4.11 -45.28
CA ALA A 573 33.07 2.70 -44.98
C ALA A 573 32.51 2.48 -43.57
N SER A 574 32.92 3.31 -42.61
CA SER A 574 32.34 3.32 -41.27
C SER A 574 30.89 3.80 -41.32
N THR A 575 30.59 4.82 -42.14
CA THR A 575 29.21 5.28 -42.39
C THR A 575 28.34 4.19 -43.03
N ALA A 576 28.84 3.49 -44.05
CA ALA A 576 28.08 2.40 -44.70
C ALA A 576 27.77 1.25 -43.72
N LEU A 577 28.73 0.91 -42.85
CA LEU A 577 28.53 -0.10 -41.80
C LEU A 577 27.52 0.36 -40.75
N ALA A 578 27.58 1.62 -40.32
CA ALA A 578 26.60 2.21 -39.42
C ALA A 578 25.19 2.15 -40.01
N GLU A 579 25.02 2.47 -41.29
CA GLU A 579 23.73 2.38 -41.98
C GLU A 579 23.20 0.94 -42.05
N THR A 580 24.06 -0.05 -42.33
CA THR A 580 23.66 -1.46 -42.35
C THR A 580 23.24 -1.95 -40.97
N LEU A 581 23.97 -1.60 -39.92
CA LEU A 581 23.60 -1.92 -38.54
C LEU A 581 22.27 -1.25 -38.17
N ALA A 582 22.10 0.03 -38.47
CA ALA A 582 20.87 0.77 -38.22
C ALA A 582 19.66 0.23 -39.02
N ARG A 583 19.85 -0.27 -40.25
CA ARG A 583 18.79 -0.99 -40.98
C ARG A 583 18.43 -2.31 -40.29
N THR A 584 19.44 -3.07 -39.86
CA THR A 584 19.24 -4.37 -39.22
C THR A 584 18.57 -4.26 -37.86
N GLU A 585 18.97 -3.25 -37.07
CA GLU A 585 18.32 -2.90 -35.82
C GLU A 585 16.84 -2.61 -36.03
N ARG A 586 16.49 -1.77 -37.01
CA ARG A 586 15.08 -1.45 -37.33
C ARG A 586 14.28 -2.67 -37.76
N ASP A 587 14.86 -3.56 -38.58
CA ASP A 587 14.20 -4.80 -39.00
C ASP A 587 13.94 -5.74 -37.81
N LEU A 588 14.95 -5.92 -36.95
CA LEU A 588 14.84 -6.74 -35.73
C LEU A 588 13.86 -6.14 -34.73
N LEU A 589 13.90 -4.82 -34.53
CA LEU A 589 12.96 -4.13 -33.65
C LEU A 589 11.53 -4.29 -34.16
N ARG A 590 11.27 -4.10 -35.45
CA ARG A 590 9.93 -4.35 -36.01
C ARG A 590 9.48 -5.79 -35.80
N HIS A 591 10.40 -6.74 -35.92
CA HIS A 591 10.11 -8.14 -35.64
C HIS A 591 9.76 -8.36 -34.15
N GLU A 592 10.57 -7.84 -33.22
CA GLU A 592 10.33 -7.91 -31.76
C GLU A 592 9.00 -7.23 -31.37
N LEU A 593 8.73 -6.04 -31.91
CA LEU A 593 7.50 -5.29 -31.68
C LEU A 593 6.27 -6.04 -32.20
N ALA A 594 6.38 -6.82 -33.27
CA ALA A 594 5.25 -7.54 -33.87
C ALA A 594 4.99 -8.93 -33.23
N HIS A 595 6.02 -9.64 -32.77
CA HIS A 595 5.90 -11.03 -32.32
C HIS A 595 6.04 -11.21 -30.80
N GLY A 596 6.50 -10.18 -30.09
CA GLY A 596 6.63 -10.18 -28.65
C GLY A 596 7.87 -10.91 -28.13
N ALA A 597 8.40 -10.46 -27.00
CA ALA A 597 9.66 -10.95 -26.42
C ALA A 597 9.58 -12.34 -25.73
N HIS A 598 8.61 -13.19 -26.09
CA HIS A 598 8.54 -14.56 -25.56
C HIS A 598 9.55 -15.51 -26.20
N ASP A 599 9.98 -15.20 -27.42
CA ASP A 599 11.16 -15.84 -27.98
C ASP A 599 12.41 -15.22 -27.37
N GLN A 600 13.43 -16.04 -27.11
CA GLN A 600 14.75 -15.70 -26.55
C GLN A 600 15.54 -14.65 -27.39
N THR A 601 14.87 -14.01 -28.36
CA THR A 601 15.36 -13.00 -29.28
C THR A 601 15.30 -11.57 -28.72
N GLY A 602 14.40 -11.30 -27.76
CA GLY A 602 14.10 -9.95 -27.25
C GLY A 602 15.24 -9.27 -26.51
N GLY A 603 16.02 -8.44 -27.23
CA GLY A 603 17.11 -7.67 -26.66
C GLY A 603 17.04 -6.18 -26.94
N LEU A 604 16.38 -5.77 -28.03
CA LEU A 604 16.34 -4.37 -28.43
C LEU A 604 15.41 -3.55 -27.55
N LEU A 605 14.31 -4.14 -27.04
CA LEU A 605 13.41 -3.45 -26.09
C LEU A 605 14.08 -3.05 -24.76
N ASP A 606 15.23 -3.64 -24.44
CA ASP A 606 16.06 -3.28 -23.29
C ASP A 606 17.17 -2.27 -23.66
N ASP A 607 17.32 -1.86 -24.94
CA ASP A 607 18.35 -0.90 -25.37
C ASP A 607 17.99 0.54 -24.98
N GLU A 608 18.91 1.27 -24.36
CA GLU A 608 18.72 2.65 -23.90
C GLU A 608 18.52 3.67 -25.03
N ASP A 609 18.90 3.31 -26.26
CA ASP A 609 18.78 4.13 -27.47
C ASP A 609 17.66 3.61 -28.40
N LEU A 610 16.56 3.16 -27.79
CA LEU A 610 15.42 2.65 -28.53
C LEU A 610 14.93 3.73 -29.52
N PRO A 611 14.74 3.41 -30.81
CA PRO A 611 14.26 4.39 -31.78
C PRO A 611 12.78 4.67 -31.52
N TRP A 612 12.51 5.57 -30.56
CA TRP A 612 11.18 5.88 -30.05
C TRP A 612 10.20 6.33 -31.14
N ALA A 613 10.68 6.91 -32.23
CA ALA A 613 9.85 7.23 -33.39
C ALA A 613 9.21 5.98 -34.04
N GLU A 614 9.96 4.87 -34.15
CA GLU A 614 9.45 3.61 -34.68
C GLU A 614 8.53 2.92 -33.67
N VAL A 615 8.88 2.95 -32.39
CA VAL A 615 8.02 2.46 -31.31
C VAL A 615 6.69 3.21 -31.30
N ALA A 616 6.71 4.54 -31.34
CA ALA A 616 5.53 5.38 -31.41
C ALA A 616 4.68 5.06 -32.64
N ALA A 617 5.31 4.78 -33.79
CA ALA A 617 4.61 4.37 -35.00
C ALA A 617 3.97 2.97 -34.86
N ALA A 618 4.62 2.03 -34.17
CA ALA A 618 4.03 0.72 -33.86
C ALA A 618 2.88 0.82 -32.85
N VAL A 619 3.04 1.62 -31.80
CA VAL A 619 1.99 1.94 -30.82
C VAL A 619 0.74 2.50 -31.50
N ARG A 620 0.91 3.51 -32.38
CA ARG A 620 -0.22 4.13 -33.09
C ARG A 620 -0.94 3.18 -34.05
N ARG A 621 -0.26 2.14 -34.54
CA ARG A 621 -0.87 1.08 -35.36
C ARG A 621 -1.57 0.00 -34.53
N ALA A 622 -1.51 0.09 -33.19
CA ALA A 622 -2.03 -0.90 -32.24
C ALA A 622 -1.46 -2.32 -32.45
N GLU A 623 -0.21 -2.41 -32.93
CA GLU A 623 0.45 -3.66 -33.29
C GLU A 623 1.24 -4.32 -32.14
N LEU A 624 1.25 -3.72 -30.94
CA LEU A 624 2.10 -4.19 -29.84
C LEU A 624 1.45 -5.34 -29.04
N PRO A 625 2.13 -6.50 -28.91
CA PRO A 625 1.80 -7.49 -27.90
C PRO A 625 1.86 -6.88 -26.50
N TRP A 626 0.98 -7.34 -25.60
CA TRP A 626 0.87 -6.78 -24.25
C TRP A 626 2.19 -6.90 -23.46
N GLN A 627 2.98 -7.95 -23.69
CA GLN A 627 4.31 -8.13 -23.05
C GLN A 627 5.28 -7.02 -23.44
N VAL A 628 5.25 -6.59 -24.71
CA VAL A 628 6.08 -5.51 -25.24
C VAL A 628 5.63 -4.18 -24.64
N ALA A 629 4.32 -3.93 -24.62
CA ALA A 629 3.77 -2.74 -23.99
C ALA A 629 4.13 -2.69 -22.49
N PHE A 630 4.07 -3.80 -21.78
CA PHE A 630 4.45 -3.89 -20.37
C PHE A 630 5.96 -3.64 -20.16
N ALA A 631 6.81 -4.21 -21.03
CA ALA A 631 8.26 -3.96 -20.97
C ALA A 631 8.59 -2.48 -21.21
N LEU A 632 8.01 -1.89 -22.26
CA LEU A 632 8.17 -0.46 -22.58
C LEU A 632 7.65 0.45 -21.46
N ALA A 633 6.53 0.09 -20.83
CA ALA A 633 5.94 0.87 -19.73
C ALA A 633 6.86 0.99 -18.52
N ARG A 634 7.76 0.03 -18.30
CA ARG A 634 8.71 0.00 -17.17
C ARG A 634 10.00 0.76 -17.43
N ARG A 635 10.16 1.32 -18.63
CA ARG A 635 11.37 2.03 -19.01
C ARG A 635 11.40 3.44 -18.39
N PRO A 636 12.49 3.83 -17.73
CA PRO A 636 12.61 5.16 -17.12
C PRO A 636 12.75 6.28 -18.16
N ASP A 637 13.20 5.96 -19.37
CA ASP A 637 13.41 6.90 -20.48
C ASP A 637 12.21 6.96 -21.45
N LEU A 638 11.07 6.35 -21.11
CA LEU A 638 9.87 6.34 -21.95
C LEU A 638 9.37 7.78 -22.23
N PRO A 639 9.35 8.23 -23.50
CA PRO A 639 8.88 9.56 -23.83
C PRO A 639 7.40 9.73 -23.47
N PRO A 640 7.00 10.88 -22.90
CA PRO A 640 5.61 11.13 -22.50
C PRO A 640 4.58 10.94 -23.62
N ASP A 641 4.92 11.31 -24.86
CA ASP A 641 4.06 11.16 -26.02
C ASP A 641 3.87 9.68 -26.43
N VAL A 642 4.91 8.86 -26.26
CA VAL A 642 4.82 7.40 -26.44
C VAL A 642 3.96 6.78 -25.34
N ALA A 643 4.18 7.16 -24.07
CA ALA A 643 3.36 6.70 -22.95
C ALA A 643 1.87 7.04 -23.14
N VAL A 644 1.57 8.26 -23.56
CA VAL A 644 0.20 8.69 -23.90
C VAL A 644 -0.34 7.88 -25.08
N ALA A 645 0.43 7.71 -26.16
CA ALA A 645 0.00 6.90 -27.30
C ALA A 645 -0.27 5.44 -26.91
N MET A 646 0.51 4.87 -25.98
CA MET A 646 0.31 3.51 -25.47
C MET A 646 -0.99 3.41 -24.67
N LEU A 647 -1.29 4.42 -23.86
CA LEU A 647 -2.56 4.52 -23.14
C LEU A 647 -3.74 4.76 -24.09
N GLU A 648 -3.52 5.46 -25.21
CA GLU A 648 -4.56 5.84 -26.17
C GLU A 648 -4.91 4.76 -27.20
N HIS A 649 -3.89 4.06 -27.71
CA HIS A 649 -4.00 3.15 -28.84
C HIS A 649 -3.66 1.71 -28.47
N GLY A 650 -2.91 1.49 -27.40
CA GLY A 650 -2.77 0.16 -26.81
C GLY A 650 -4.08 -0.25 -26.14
N ALA A 651 -4.33 -1.54 -26.06
CA ALA A 651 -5.09 -2.10 -24.95
C ALA A 651 -4.08 -2.37 -23.83
N PRO A 652 -3.63 -1.36 -23.05
CA PRO A 652 -2.91 -1.70 -21.84
C PRO A 652 -3.91 -2.49 -21.01
N ASP A 653 -3.56 -3.74 -20.74
CA ASP A 653 -4.18 -4.48 -19.69
C ASP A 653 -4.15 -3.66 -18.38
N ALA A 654 -4.86 -4.14 -17.36
CA ALA A 654 -4.84 -3.51 -16.05
C ALA A 654 -3.42 -3.43 -15.42
N TYR A 655 -2.38 -4.02 -16.04
CA TYR A 655 -1.02 -4.12 -15.51
C TYR A 655 -0.09 -3.03 -16.03
N ALA A 656 -0.17 -2.62 -17.30
CA ALA A 656 0.72 -1.59 -17.86
C ALA A 656 0.25 -0.16 -17.54
N ALA A 657 -1.07 0.07 -17.48
CA ALA A 657 -1.63 1.41 -17.26
C ALA A 657 -1.15 2.09 -15.96
N PRO A 658 -1.06 1.39 -14.80
CA PRO A 658 -0.51 1.95 -13.58
C PRO A 658 0.92 2.50 -13.76
N THR A 659 1.79 1.75 -14.42
CA THR A 659 3.20 2.15 -14.63
C THR A 659 3.29 3.32 -15.61
N LEU A 660 2.55 3.26 -16.72
CA LEU A 660 2.50 4.34 -17.71
C LEU A 660 1.99 5.65 -17.09
N ALA A 661 0.96 5.58 -16.24
CA ALA A 661 0.41 6.76 -15.58
C ALA A 661 1.43 7.50 -14.70
N GLN A 662 2.39 6.77 -14.13
CA GLN A 662 3.40 7.34 -13.23
C GLN A 662 4.58 7.97 -13.99
N SER A 663 4.70 7.74 -15.29
CA SER A 663 5.82 8.26 -16.10
C SER A 663 5.77 9.78 -16.28
N SER A 664 4.58 10.37 -16.37
CA SER A 664 4.42 11.80 -16.65
C SER A 664 3.01 12.28 -16.35
N ARG A 665 2.84 13.60 -16.13
CA ARG A 665 1.52 14.22 -15.94
C ARG A 665 0.55 13.97 -17.12
N PRO A 666 0.94 14.12 -18.40
CA PRO A 666 0.06 13.80 -19.53
C PRO A 666 -0.39 12.33 -19.51
N ALA A 667 0.52 11.39 -19.23
CA ALA A 667 0.17 9.98 -19.14
C ALA A 667 -0.79 9.70 -17.96
N ALA A 668 -0.56 10.32 -16.80
CA ALA A 668 -1.45 10.22 -15.65
C ALA A 668 -2.89 10.67 -16.00
N LEU A 669 -3.04 11.83 -16.66
CA LEU A 669 -4.35 12.34 -17.08
C LEU A 669 -5.02 11.46 -18.14
N THR A 670 -4.25 10.92 -19.09
CA THR A 670 -4.77 10.00 -20.10
C THR A 670 -5.23 8.68 -19.47
N ALA A 671 -4.44 8.10 -18.58
CA ALA A 671 -4.80 6.89 -17.84
C ALA A 671 -6.02 7.13 -16.95
N LEU A 672 -6.13 8.31 -16.35
CA LEU A 672 -7.24 8.71 -15.49
C LEU A 672 -8.59 8.76 -16.25
N ARG A 673 -8.57 9.22 -17.51
CA ARG A 673 -9.74 9.21 -18.40
C ARG A 673 -10.13 7.80 -18.87
N ARG A 674 -9.29 6.82 -18.59
CA ARG A 674 -9.43 5.42 -19.00
C ARG A 674 -9.29 4.47 -17.81
N LEU A 675 -9.63 4.90 -16.58
CA LEU A 675 -9.49 3.99 -15.43
C LEU A 675 -10.26 2.72 -15.76
N PRO A 676 -9.62 1.54 -15.65
CA PRO A 676 -10.37 0.32 -15.76
C PRO A 676 -11.51 0.36 -14.75
N ALA A 677 -12.61 -0.29 -15.10
CA ALA A 677 -13.65 -0.60 -14.13
C ALA A 677 -12.98 -1.27 -12.92
N VAL A 678 -12.77 -0.53 -11.82
CA VAL A 678 -12.09 -1.09 -10.65
C VAL A 678 -12.87 -2.34 -10.25
N PRO A 679 -12.28 -3.55 -10.33
CA PRO A 679 -12.96 -4.74 -9.84
C PRO A 679 -13.20 -4.55 -8.35
N ALA A 680 -14.28 -5.11 -7.81
CA ALA A 680 -14.69 -4.88 -6.42
C ALA A 680 -13.51 -4.92 -5.43
N VAL A 681 -13.55 -4.03 -4.44
CA VAL A 681 -12.47 -3.72 -3.46
C VAL A 681 -12.01 -4.95 -2.66
N ASN A 682 -12.72 -6.07 -2.72
CA ASN A 682 -12.48 -7.25 -1.88
C ASN A 682 -11.44 -8.26 -2.44
N ALA A 683 -10.71 -7.93 -3.50
CA ALA A 683 -9.65 -8.81 -4.02
C ALA A 683 -8.33 -8.52 -3.29
N VAL A 684 -8.10 -9.19 -2.17
CA VAL A 684 -6.83 -9.14 -1.42
C VAL A 684 -5.73 -9.80 -2.27
N GLY A 685 -4.68 -9.05 -2.64
CA GLY A 685 -3.54 -9.55 -3.40
C GLY A 685 -2.69 -8.43 -4.03
N PRO A 686 -1.59 -8.74 -4.74
CA PRO A 686 -0.67 -7.76 -5.39
C PRO A 686 -1.35 -6.81 -6.40
N LEU A 687 -2.65 -7.00 -6.68
CA LEU A 687 -3.51 -6.08 -7.40
C LEU A 687 -3.90 -4.83 -6.58
N GLU A 688 -3.62 -4.78 -5.29
CA GLU A 688 -3.92 -3.61 -4.46
C GLU A 688 -2.95 -2.44 -4.77
N GLU A 689 -1.66 -2.74 -4.97
CA GLU A 689 -0.66 -1.77 -5.43
C GLU A 689 -1.00 -1.23 -6.84
N SER A 690 -1.46 -2.10 -7.74
CA SER A 690 -1.86 -1.68 -9.09
C SER A 690 -3.14 -0.84 -9.11
N ARG A 691 -3.96 -0.86 -8.04
CA ARG A 691 -5.16 -0.01 -7.89
C ARG A 691 -4.89 1.33 -7.22
N ALA A 692 -3.77 1.44 -6.50
CA ALA A 692 -3.38 2.66 -5.79
C ALA A 692 -2.64 3.68 -6.67
N TRP A 693 -2.39 3.40 -7.95
CA TRP A 693 -1.64 4.31 -8.82
C TRP A 693 -2.21 5.74 -8.89
N PRO A 694 -3.54 5.99 -8.90
CA PRO A 694 -4.03 7.37 -8.92
C PRO A 694 -3.63 8.13 -7.66
N LEU A 695 -3.53 7.44 -6.52
CA LEU A 695 -3.07 8.02 -5.26
C LEU A 695 -1.58 8.30 -5.29
N HIS A 696 -0.79 7.42 -5.91
CA HIS A 696 0.62 7.67 -6.12
C HIS A 696 0.81 8.89 -7.03
N CYS A 697 0.09 8.99 -8.14
CA CYS A 697 0.13 10.19 -9.00
C CYS A 697 -0.32 11.46 -8.26
N VAL A 698 -1.24 11.38 -7.28
CA VAL A 698 -1.58 12.52 -6.41
C VAL A 698 -0.45 12.85 -5.43
N ALA A 699 0.15 11.84 -4.81
CA ALA A 699 1.25 12.01 -3.86
C ALA A 699 2.51 12.59 -4.52
N GLU A 700 2.83 12.15 -5.73
CA GLU A 700 3.95 12.65 -6.55
C GLU A 700 3.62 13.98 -7.25
N GLY A 701 2.42 14.54 -7.06
CA GLY A 701 2.00 15.81 -7.69
C GLY A 701 1.79 15.76 -9.21
N LEU A 702 1.80 14.56 -9.81
CA LEU A 702 1.52 14.37 -11.24
C LEU A 702 0.10 14.80 -11.59
N ILE A 703 -0.87 14.54 -10.70
CA ILE A 703 -2.24 15.05 -10.78
C ILE A 703 -2.68 15.59 -9.41
N SER A 704 -3.62 16.53 -9.39
CA SER A 704 -4.26 16.97 -8.15
C SER A 704 -5.48 16.12 -7.80
N ALA A 705 -5.93 16.16 -6.54
CA ALA A 705 -7.21 15.57 -6.15
C ALA A 705 -8.40 16.16 -6.93
N ALA A 706 -8.32 17.44 -7.31
CA ALA A 706 -9.30 18.12 -8.15
C ALA A 706 -9.32 17.57 -9.59
N GLU A 707 -8.16 17.25 -10.16
CA GLU A 707 -8.07 16.62 -11.48
C GLU A 707 -8.56 15.18 -11.48
N LEU A 708 -8.21 14.40 -10.44
CA LEU A 708 -8.76 13.05 -10.20
C LEU A 708 -10.29 13.07 -10.22
N TYR A 709 -10.89 14.06 -9.55
CA TYR A 709 -12.34 14.27 -9.55
C TYR A 709 -12.90 14.67 -10.93
N ALA A 710 -12.32 15.71 -11.53
CA ALA A 710 -12.88 16.35 -12.71
C ALA A 710 -12.69 15.52 -13.99
N GLN A 711 -11.65 14.67 -14.05
CA GLN A 711 -11.28 13.95 -15.27
C GLN A 711 -11.35 12.43 -15.13
N GLY A 712 -11.43 11.91 -13.90
CA GLY A 712 -11.49 10.48 -13.63
C GLY A 712 -12.74 9.82 -14.19
N ARG A 713 -12.54 8.76 -14.96
CA ARG A 713 -13.61 7.97 -15.58
C ARG A 713 -13.34 6.48 -15.42
N PRO A 714 -14.34 5.65 -15.09
CA PRO A 714 -15.73 6.03 -14.85
C PRO A 714 -15.93 6.68 -13.46
N ALA A 715 -16.98 7.49 -13.31
CA ALA A 715 -17.36 8.18 -12.08
C ALA A 715 -17.32 7.25 -10.84
N ARG A 716 -17.79 6.01 -11.00
CA ARG A 716 -17.76 5.00 -9.92
C ARG A 716 -16.36 4.70 -9.40
N SER A 717 -15.35 4.64 -10.27
CA SER A 717 -13.98 4.29 -9.88
C SER A 717 -13.39 5.40 -9.01
N VAL A 718 -13.66 6.66 -9.36
CA VAL A 718 -13.24 7.83 -8.58
C VAL A 718 -13.88 7.85 -7.19
N LEU A 719 -15.19 7.59 -7.11
CA LEU A 719 -15.92 7.56 -5.84
C LEU A 719 -15.45 6.43 -4.91
N LEU A 720 -15.16 5.25 -5.47
CA LEU A 720 -14.60 4.12 -4.72
C LEU A 720 -13.18 4.41 -4.21
N LEU A 721 -12.33 5.07 -5.02
CA LEU A 721 -10.99 5.48 -4.60
C LEU A 721 -11.03 6.47 -3.42
N GLY A 722 -11.88 7.49 -3.51
CA GLY A 722 -12.05 8.43 -2.38
C GLY A 722 -12.54 7.76 -1.10
N ARG A 723 -13.36 6.69 -1.21
CA ARG A 723 -13.90 5.96 -0.06
C ARG A 723 -12.82 5.09 0.59
N ALA A 724 -12.02 4.42 -0.23
CA ALA A 724 -10.97 3.53 0.25
C ALA A 724 -9.82 4.31 0.93
N PHE A 725 -9.59 5.57 0.54
CA PHE A 725 -8.45 6.36 1.02
C PHE A 725 -8.87 7.78 1.46
N PRO A 726 -9.72 7.90 2.50
CA PRO A 726 -10.32 9.18 2.89
C PRO A 726 -9.30 10.24 3.31
N ASP A 727 -8.19 9.86 3.96
CA ASP A 727 -7.20 10.83 4.46
C ASP A 727 -6.30 11.36 3.35
N ARG A 728 -5.86 10.49 2.45
CA ARG A 728 -5.03 10.86 1.29
C ARG A 728 -5.80 11.73 0.29
N LEU A 729 -7.12 11.63 0.30
CA LEU A 729 -8.03 12.35 -0.58
C LEU A 729 -8.96 13.29 0.20
N ALA A 730 -8.53 13.83 1.34
CA ALA A 730 -9.35 14.76 2.13
C ALA A 730 -9.83 15.97 1.29
N GLY A 731 -8.98 16.49 0.40
CA GLY A 731 -9.35 17.54 -0.56
C GLY A 731 -10.44 17.12 -1.55
N LEU A 732 -10.46 15.85 -1.98
CA LEU A 732 -11.50 15.29 -2.84
C LEU A 732 -12.87 15.31 -2.15
N ARG A 733 -12.91 15.04 -0.83
CA ARG A 733 -14.16 15.06 -0.07
C ARG A 733 -14.81 16.44 -0.03
N ALA A 734 -14.01 17.50 0.14
CA ALA A 734 -14.51 18.87 0.11
C ALA A 734 -15.06 19.25 -1.28
N ILE A 735 -14.35 18.85 -2.35
CA ILE A 735 -14.79 19.06 -3.74
C ILE A 735 -16.09 18.30 -4.00
N LEU A 736 -16.14 17.00 -3.69
CA LEU A 736 -17.34 16.17 -3.84
C LEU A 736 -18.52 16.73 -3.07
N GLY A 737 -18.32 17.13 -1.81
CA GLY A 737 -19.37 17.74 -0.99
C GLY A 737 -19.94 19.00 -1.64
N ALA A 738 -19.08 19.92 -2.12
CA ALA A 738 -19.52 21.15 -2.77
C ALA A 738 -20.29 20.89 -4.08
N GLU A 739 -19.86 19.91 -4.87
CA GLU A 739 -20.50 19.53 -6.14
C GLU A 739 -21.84 18.84 -5.93
N ILE A 740 -21.89 17.92 -4.97
CA ILE A 740 -23.12 17.28 -4.51
C ILE A 740 -24.11 18.34 -4.01
N SER A 741 -23.66 19.28 -3.16
CA SER A 741 -24.52 20.37 -2.72
C SER A 741 -24.97 21.25 -3.90
N ARG A 742 -24.13 21.50 -4.89
CA ARG A 742 -24.52 22.31 -6.06
C ARG A 742 -25.59 21.64 -6.92
N HIS A 743 -25.43 20.35 -7.19
CA HIS A 743 -26.26 19.63 -8.15
C HIS A 743 -27.45 18.92 -7.51
N CYS A 744 -27.33 18.53 -6.25
CA CYS A 744 -28.30 17.67 -5.57
C CYS A 744 -28.97 18.31 -4.36
N ALA A 745 -28.51 19.47 -3.85
CA ALA A 745 -29.13 20.06 -2.66
C ALA A 745 -30.61 20.35 -2.89
N GLY A 746 -31.44 19.85 -1.97
CA GLY A 746 -32.90 20.02 -2.02
C GLY A 746 -33.63 19.20 -3.09
N SER A 747 -32.92 18.42 -3.93
CA SER A 747 -33.51 17.59 -4.99
C SER A 747 -33.18 16.12 -4.79
N SER A 748 -34.04 15.40 -4.06
CA SER A 748 -33.86 13.97 -3.86
C SER A 748 -34.17 13.12 -5.10
N ASP A 749 -34.79 13.68 -6.14
CA ASP A 749 -34.93 13.02 -7.44
C ASP A 749 -33.58 12.98 -8.16
N THR A 750 -32.78 14.04 -8.07
CA THR A 750 -31.42 14.06 -8.62
C THR A 750 -30.56 12.96 -8.01
N TRP A 751 -30.65 12.77 -6.70
CA TRP A 751 -29.95 11.69 -6.03
C TRP A 751 -30.39 10.29 -6.49
N ALA A 752 -31.70 10.06 -6.63
CA ALA A 752 -32.23 8.78 -7.10
C ALA A 752 -31.77 8.46 -8.53
N VAL A 753 -31.74 9.47 -9.41
CA VAL A 753 -31.23 9.30 -10.78
C VAL A 753 -29.72 9.04 -10.78
N ALA A 754 -28.94 9.80 -10.01
CA ALA A 754 -27.49 9.59 -9.92
C ALA A 754 -27.16 8.17 -9.43
N ALA A 755 -27.88 7.69 -8.41
CA ALA A 755 -27.76 6.33 -7.89
C ALA A 755 -28.04 5.26 -8.95
N ALA A 756 -29.11 5.45 -9.75
CA ALA A 756 -29.48 4.52 -10.82
C ALA A 756 -28.44 4.49 -11.95
N LEU A 757 -27.81 5.63 -12.25
CA LEU A 757 -26.81 5.74 -13.32
C LEU A 757 -25.42 5.23 -12.89
N LEU A 758 -25.07 5.36 -11.61
CA LEU A 758 -23.70 5.16 -11.09
C LEU A 758 -23.02 3.86 -11.55
N GLY A 759 -23.75 2.74 -11.55
CA GLY A 759 -23.17 1.43 -11.86
C GLY A 759 -22.71 1.28 -13.32
N GLY A 760 -23.28 2.06 -14.24
CA GLY A 760 -22.97 2.00 -15.67
C GLY A 760 -22.46 3.30 -16.28
N PHE A 761 -22.39 4.40 -15.52
CA PHE A 761 -22.08 5.71 -16.07
C PHE A 761 -20.60 5.84 -16.47
N PRO A 762 -20.28 6.01 -17.78
CA PRO A 762 -18.90 6.02 -18.27
C PRO A 762 -18.20 7.36 -18.07
N GLY A 763 -18.95 8.44 -17.82
CA GLY A 763 -18.42 9.80 -17.67
C GLY A 763 -17.74 10.05 -16.32
N THR A 764 -17.45 11.33 -16.07
CA THR A 764 -16.85 11.81 -14.83
C THR A 764 -17.90 11.95 -13.72
N VAL A 765 -17.47 12.20 -12.48
CA VAL A 765 -18.44 12.48 -11.39
C VAL A 765 -19.23 13.77 -11.65
N PRO A 766 -18.64 14.89 -12.10
CA PRO A 766 -19.42 16.06 -12.54
C PRO A 766 -20.44 15.74 -13.63
N ASP A 767 -20.07 14.94 -14.64
CA ASP A 767 -20.98 14.55 -15.72
C ASP A 767 -22.17 13.74 -15.16
N LEU A 768 -21.92 12.82 -14.22
CA LEU A 768 -22.96 12.01 -13.56
C LEU A 768 -23.95 12.92 -12.82
N LEU A 769 -23.45 13.85 -12.02
CA LEU A 769 -24.27 14.79 -11.24
C LEU A 769 -25.07 15.73 -12.15
N GLY A 770 -24.46 16.24 -13.21
CA GLY A 770 -25.11 17.10 -14.19
C GLY A 770 -26.24 16.39 -14.95
N VAL A 771 -25.99 15.17 -15.44
CA VAL A 771 -27.01 14.35 -16.12
C VAL A 771 -28.15 13.99 -15.16
N ALA A 772 -27.82 13.64 -13.92
CA ALA A 772 -28.83 13.34 -12.91
C ALA A 772 -29.69 14.56 -12.56
N ALA A 773 -29.09 15.75 -12.44
CA ALA A 773 -29.80 16.99 -12.17
C ALA A 773 -30.75 17.36 -13.32
N ALA A 774 -30.27 17.25 -14.57
CA ALA A 774 -31.09 17.52 -15.76
C ALA A 774 -32.26 16.54 -15.90
N ALA A 775 -32.04 15.26 -15.63
CA ALA A 775 -33.08 14.23 -15.71
C ALA A 775 -34.12 14.34 -14.58
N ALA A 776 -33.74 14.89 -13.43
CA ALA A 776 -34.63 15.12 -12.29
C ALA A 776 -35.38 16.45 -12.34
N ALA A 777 -34.98 17.38 -13.21
CA ALA A 777 -35.68 18.65 -13.37
C ALA A 777 -37.14 18.37 -13.78
N PRO A 778 -38.14 18.89 -13.04
CA PRO A 778 -39.53 18.70 -13.40
C PRO A 778 -39.71 19.19 -14.83
N ALA A 779 -40.27 18.34 -15.70
CA ALA A 779 -40.58 18.71 -17.07
C ALA A 779 -41.46 19.97 -17.01
N ALA A 780 -40.83 21.12 -17.23
CA ALA A 780 -41.47 22.40 -16.98
C ALA A 780 -42.78 22.41 -17.78
N ALA A 781 -43.87 22.61 -17.05
CA ALA A 781 -45.23 22.52 -17.55
C ALA A 781 -45.37 23.31 -18.86
N GLY A 782 -45.71 22.61 -19.94
CA GLY A 782 -46.22 23.20 -21.17
C GLY A 782 -45.17 23.42 -22.27
N THR A 783 -44.99 22.41 -23.11
CA THR A 783 -45.13 22.55 -24.57
C THR A 783 -45.22 21.14 -25.16
N GLY A 784 -46.19 20.91 -26.03
CA GLY A 784 -46.49 19.60 -26.62
C GLY A 784 -45.42 19.10 -27.59
N ALA A 785 -44.24 18.75 -27.07
CA ALA A 785 -43.20 18.04 -27.80
C ALA A 785 -43.30 16.53 -27.50
N ALA A 786 -43.30 15.73 -28.57
CA ALA A 786 -43.44 14.28 -28.52
C ALA A 786 -42.36 13.61 -27.62
N PRO A 787 -42.69 12.49 -26.96
CA PRO A 787 -41.79 11.81 -26.04
C PRO A 787 -40.50 11.37 -26.75
N VAL A 788 -39.35 11.79 -26.21
CA VAL A 788 -38.04 11.23 -26.58
C VAL A 788 -38.04 9.77 -26.17
N ARG A 789 -38.13 8.87 -27.15
CA ARG A 789 -37.93 7.43 -26.92
C ARG A 789 -36.49 7.22 -26.44
N PRO A 790 -36.27 6.50 -25.32
CA PRO A 790 -34.94 6.08 -24.94
C PRO A 790 -34.33 5.28 -26.10
N ALA A 791 -33.08 5.60 -26.45
CA ALA A 791 -32.34 4.86 -27.46
C ALA A 791 -32.36 3.37 -27.08
N ARG A 792 -32.89 2.53 -27.98
CA ARG A 792 -32.80 1.08 -27.85
C ARG A 792 -31.32 0.73 -27.64
N PRO A 793 -30.97 -0.15 -26.69
CA PRO A 793 -29.63 -0.70 -26.65
C PRO A 793 -29.35 -1.31 -28.02
N VAL A 794 -28.22 -0.92 -28.62
CA VAL A 794 -27.70 -1.52 -29.84
C VAL A 794 -27.51 -2.99 -29.52
N GLY A 795 -28.40 -3.83 -30.04
CA GLY A 795 -28.25 -5.27 -29.94
C GLY A 795 -26.99 -5.66 -30.69
N ASP A 796 -26.13 -6.42 -30.03
CA ASP A 796 -25.08 -7.20 -30.66
C ASP A 796 -25.71 -8.05 -31.77
N GLY A 797 -25.52 -7.60 -33.01
CA GLY A 797 -25.92 -8.31 -34.21
C GLY A 797 -24.70 -8.54 -35.07
N GLY A 798 -24.24 -9.79 -35.13
CA GLY A 798 -23.33 -10.26 -36.18
C GLY A 798 -22.22 -11.17 -35.69
N THR A 799 -22.45 -12.47 -35.88
CA THR A 799 -21.53 -13.53 -36.33
C THR A 799 -20.07 -13.16 -36.60
#